data_AF-A0A963AIT8-F1
#
_entry.id   AF-A0A963AIT8-F1
#
_cell.length_a   1.000
_cell.length_b   1.000
_cell.length_c   1.000
_cell.angle_alpha   90.00
_cell.angle_beta   90.00
_cell.angle_gamma   90.00
#
_symmetry.space_group_name_H-M   'P 1'
#
loop_
_entity.id
_entity.type
_entity.pdbx_description
1 polymer ?
#
loop_
_entity_poly.entity_id
_entity_poly.type
_entity_poly.pdbx_seq_one_letter_code
_entity_poly.pdbx_strand_id
1 'polypeptide(L)'
;MTNRTGPLERENRHKNRSGAGRLSRICYPGATLLGVGLLALTSLPAAAVYTLDEAVWSVEKSRLVVRGRGDERGAIVSVENTYAPDQVLGKDDVNSRLRWRISKIFSSAPCRVSAFHDGQEIGQLDVQDAPADCAPKAPISPPDPPPELPSVSINSTSTSGFPGDPVDEAPLTGLPGYALFAINDLGMHCGDLDTRISSILPPFNLLHATLIRRGEEPDVLKPNDGVRLFYSAASNPADPILSGQNSAGSGPVYSSMTADGHVYKTNFWEVAREAYDPFYPPGVLAAFYPPGQDILDLGLPMPDVERLYLGDGTLQATQQSMPGRAFPFGQNVPREFAVFVRDQPFFINPAFKFGYVSEEVDWFEAAGVPLSAFDDYGRENPWPLYRIQAKDANDRVLATVDTVVPISGEANCGACHNAPIDGGNGEATKNLANIATTLDDPQLDELPLEVSKEYAADLNILRLHDQKHDTDLELESPVVCQRCHYTPALDLAQLGPLGPGDGLANGREQTTVRSMSNVMHSHHGSLRNAQGELLFPAMDPPVDSTGNPRDALQAREVLEATCYQCHPGRRTDCLRGAMASGGMLCQDCHGDMLQVGNDFSRRVTPDNPGDFELGGDYYTNPDQPRVPWANEPGCGSCHTGDAMDNMRDEPGTLAAPYDSVRLIQAYLEGDGKATPIVPSNKRFAEDVIEADNPAVDGSNDPRIGNPMLYRVSTGHEDIFCEACHGATHGIWPNGNPLANDNVTANQLQGHAGTIGECSVCHDPRAFEDGGELELTMDGPHGMHPVGSDNWNDKHKEASRNGGDNCRSCHGRNGEGTVLSRMFTDRVLECKDEKGSFCDDEGPQLFPKGHQVGCADCHEEGLRKLDRE
;
A
#
# COMPACT_ATOMS: atom_id res chain seq x y z
N MET A 1 -8.51 -62.21 -26.27
CA MET A 1 -8.98 -63.20 -25.28
C MET A 1 -7.88 -64.24 -25.08
N THR A 2 -7.51 -64.50 -23.82
CA THR A 2 -6.77 -65.69 -23.28
C THR A 2 -5.37 -66.00 -23.86
N ASN A 3 -4.33 -66.42 -23.13
CA ASN A 3 -3.97 -66.53 -21.72
C ASN A 3 -2.47 -66.95 -21.70
N ARG A 4 -1.70 -66.49 -20.69
CA ARG A 4 -0.57 -67.13 -19.95
C ARG A 4 0.51 -67.99 -20.66
N THR A 5 1.77 -67.83 -20.21
CA THR A 5 2.58 -68.76 -19.35
C THR A 5 4.09 -68.55 -19.60
N GLY A 6 4.89 -68.15 -18.61
CA GLY A 6 5.78 -69.05 -17.83
C GLY A 6 7.26 -68.56 -17.83
N PRO A 7 8.23 -69.24 -17.18
CA PRO A 7 8.70 -68.99 -15.80
C PRO A 7 10.25 -69.01 -15.59
N LEU A 8 10.73 -69.14 -14.31
CA LEU A 8 12.03 -69.65 -13.77
C LEU A 8 13.15 -68.60 -13.51
N GLU A 9 14.12 -68.67 -12.57
CA GLU A 9 14.46 -69.44 -11.33
C GLU A 9 15.80 -68.86 -10.73
N ARG A 10 16.06 -69.07 -9.42
CA ARG A 10 17.35 -69.27 -8.67
C ARG A 10 18.40 -68.13 -8.51
N GLU A 11 18.81 -67.70 -7.30
CA GLU A 11 19.68 -68.31 -6.23
C GLU A 11 21.21 -68.44 -6.54
N ASN A 12 22.08 -67.67 -5.85
CA ASN A 12 23.09 -68.14 -4.84
C ASN A 12 24.31 -67.21 -4.57
N ARG A 13 24.51 -66.92 -3.26
CA ARG A 13 25.72 -67.07 -2.38
C ARG A 13 27.02 -66.23 -2.48
N HIS A 14 27.30 -65.63 -1.30
CA HIS A 14 28.49 -65.72 -0.40
C HIS A 14 29.81 -64.95 -0.64
N LYS A 15 30.21 -64.15 0.38
CA LYS A 15 31.24 -64.43 1.44
C LYS A 15 31.14 -63.32 2.53
N ASN A 16 30.88 -63.59 3.82
CA ASN A 16 31.80 -63.92 4.93
C ASN A 16 32.96 -62.91 5.11
N ARG A 17 33.34 -62.37 6.29
CA ARG A 17 33.27 -62.89 7.67
C ARG A 17 33.79 -61.82 8.68
N SER A 18 33.23 -61.80 9.91
CA SER A 18 33.82 -61.65 11.28
C SER A 18 35.07 -60.77 11.53
N GLY A 19 35.27 -60.05 12.65
CA GLY A 19 34.62 -60.04 13.96
C GLY A 19 35.52 -59.33 15.01
N ALA A 20 34.87 -58.87 16.08
CA ALA A 20 35.31 -58.49 17.44
C ALA A 20 36.80 -58.37 17.85
N GLY A 21 37.09 -57.37 18.69
CA GLY A 21 38.11 -57.50 19.75
C GLY A 21 38.75 -56.20 20.25
N ARG A 22 38.33 -55.73 21.44
CA ARG A 22 39.11 -54.83 22.31
C ARG A 22 40.53 -55.38 22.50
N LEU A 23 41.55 -54.51 22.49
CA LEU A 23 42.49 -54.29 23.61
C LEU A 23 43.60 -53.31 23.23
N SER A 24 44.14 -52.71 24.28
CA SER A 24 44.95 -51.51 24.34
C SER A 24 46.43 -51.69 23.96
N ARG A 25 47.05 -50.53 23.66
CA ARG A 25 48.43 -50.09 23.94
C ARG A 25 49.58 -50.40 22.96
N ILE A 26 50.13 -49.29 22.44
CA ILE A 26 51.55 -48.84 22.46
C ILE A 26 52.57 -49.67 21.64
N CYS A 27 53.16 -49.10 20.58
CA CYS A 27 54.49 -48.42 20.58
C CYS A 27 55.01 -48.05 19.17
N TYR A 28 55.71 -46.91 19.10
CA TYR A 28 56.52 -46.26 18.03
C TYR A 28 57.70 -47.12 17.49
N PRO A 29 58.49 -46.74 16.43
CA PRO A 29 59.06 -45.40 16.04
C PRO A 29 59.02 -45.09 14.52
N GLY A 30 59.47 -43.98 13.91
CA GLY A 30 60.24 -42.78 14.27
C GLY A 30 61.20 -42.41 13.11
N ALA A 31 61.18 -41.15 12.63
CA ALA A 31 62.20 -40.41 11.83
C ALA A 31 61.57 -39.10 11.27
N THR A 32 62.07 -37.86 11.38
CA THR A 32 63.33 -37.26 11.88
C THR A 32 63.14 -35.74 12.16
N LEU A 33 64.00 -35.17 13.01
CA LEU A 33 64.16 -33.78 13.55
C LEU A 33 64.26 -32.65 12.49
N LEU A 34 64.19 -31.32 12.75
CA LEU A 34 64.57 -30.36 13.84
C LEU A 34 63.58 -29.16 13.83
N GLY A 35 63.37 -28.27 14.83
CA GLY A 35 63.95 -28.03 16.14
C GLY A 35 63.34 -26.74 16.78
N VAL A 36 63.34 -26.71 18.12
CA VAL A 36 63.34 -25.58 19.08
C VAL A 36 62.30 -24.45 18.98
N GLY A 37 61.43 -24.37 20.00
CA GLY A 37 60.75 -23.14 20.42
C GLY A 37 59.71 -23.39 21.53
N LEU A 38 60.04 -23.06 22.78
CA LEU A 38 59.15 -23.09 23.94
C LEU A 38 57.81 -22.38 23.65
N LEU A 39 56.67 -23.03 23.94
CA LEU A 39 55.44 -22.32 24.27
C LEU A 39 54.71 -23.02 25.42
N ALA A 40 54.44 -22.22 26.45
CA ALA A 40 53.83 -22.58 27.70
C ALA A 40 52.38 -23.03 27.53
N LEU A 41 51.94 -23.89 28.45
CA LEU A 41 50.52 -24.17 28.68
C LEU A 41 49.77 -22.85 28.89
N THR A 42 48.86 -22.52 27.98
CA THR A 42 47.81 -21.52 28.22
C THR A 42 46.51 -22.24 28.55
N SER A 43 46.01 -21.97 29.75
CA SER A 43 44.61 -22.16 30.11
C SER A 43 43.72 -21.48 29.07
N LEU A 44 42.68 -22.18 28.59
CA LEU A 44 41.56 -21.55 27.88
C LEU A 44 41.04 -20.37 28.72
N PRO A 45 40.85 -19.16 28.17
CA PRO A 45 40.21 -18.09 28.91
C PRO A 45 38.75 -18.47 29.16
N ALA A 46 38.25 -18.17 30.35
CA ALA A 46 36.81 -18.13 30.60
C ALA A 46 36.18 -17.13 29.62
N ALA A 47 34.99 -17.43 29.11
CA ALA A 47 34.23 -16.50 28.29
C ALA A 47 34.12 -15.15 29.02
N ALA A 48 34.40 -14.07 28.30
CA ALA A 48 34.23 -12.69 28.76
C ALA A 48 32.81 -12.49 29.30
N VAL A 49 32.67 -11.99 30.54
CA VAL A 49 31.35 -11.74 31.14
C VAL A 49 31.20 -10.25 31.39
N TYR A 50 30.71 -9.54 30.38
CA TYR A 50 30.12 -8.23 30.58
C TYR A 50 28.74 -8.41 31.22
N THR A 51 28.41 -7.56 32.18
CA THR A 51 27.13 -7.64 32.90
C THR A 51 26.54 -6.26 33.12
N LEU A 52 25.21 -6.21 33.12
CA LEU A 52 24.41 -5.13 33.68
C LEU A 52 23.92 -5.57 35.07
N ASP A 53 24.46 -4.97 36.12
CA ASP A 53 24.23 -5.41 37.50
C ASP A 53 23.08 -4.63 38.19
N GLU A 54 22.89 -3.35 37.85
CA GLU A 54 21.88 -2.50 38.49
C GLU A 54 21.49 -1.30 37.63
N ALA A 55 20.20 -0.94 37.63
CA ALA A 55 19.65 0.32 37.15
C ALA A 55 18.68 0.89 38.20
N VAL A 56 18.91 2.12 38.69
CA VAL A 56 18.13 2.76 39.77
C VAL A 56 17.84 4.22 39.41
N TRP A 57 16.61 4.65 39.59
CA TRP A 57 16.17 6.04 39.47
C TRP A 57 16.09 6.73 40.84
N SER A 58 16.58 7.96 40.91
CA SER A 58 16.49 8.81 42.09
C SER A 58 15.50 9.94 41.82
N VAL A 59 14.27 9.79 42.30
CA VAL A 59 13.18 10.79 42.13
C VAL A 59 13.60 12.18 42.62
N GLU A 60 14.19 12.30 43.81
CA GLU A 60 14.63 13.59 44.38
C GLU A 60 15.68 14.34 43.53
N LYS A 61 16.38 13.63 42.63
CA LYS A 61 17.52 14.17 41.88
C LYS A 61 17.31 14.07 40.36
N SER A 62 16.13 13.60 39.93
CA SER A 62 15.80 13.24 38.54
C SER A 62 16.93 12.50 37.82
N ARG A 63 17.52 11.51 38.49
CA ARG A 63 18.81 10.93 38.09
C ARG A 63 18.74 9.42 37.95
N LEU A 64 19.16 8.92 36.80
CA LEU A 64 19.37 7.51 36.53
C LEU A 64 20.81 7.12 36.89
N VAL A 65 20.98 6.00 37.59
CA VAL A 65 22.26 5.36 37.84
C VAL A 65 22.21 3.94 37.30
N VAL A 66 23.10 3.61 36.35
CA VAL A 66 23.26 2.28 35.78
C VAL A 66 24.69 1.82 36.00
N ARG A 67 24.89 0.58 36.43
CA ARG A 67 26.23 0.03 36.67
C ARG A 67 26.32 -1.45 36.33
N GLY A 68 27.55 -1.86 36.02
CA GLY A 68 27.86 -3.25 35.73
C GLY A 68 29.34 -3.55 35.82
N ARG A 69 29.71 -4.75 35.36
CA ARG A 69 31.09 -5.22 35.28
C ARG A 69 31.47 -5.54 33.85
N GLY A 70 32.75 -5.35 33.53
CA GLY A 70 33.38 -5.83 32.31
C GLY A 70 34.67 -6.54 32.67
N ASP A 71 35.34 -7.16 31.71
CA ASP A 71 36.55 -7.95 31.95
C ASP A 71 37.82 -7.29 31.37
N GLU A 72 37.66 -6.28 30.52
CA GLU A 72 38.75 -5.48 29.97
C GLU A 72 38.68 -4.01 30.42
N ARG A 73 39.80 -3.46 30.92
CA ARG A 73 39.88 -2.04 31.30
C ARG A 73 39.93 -1.17 30.06
N GLY A 74 39.07 -0.15 30.00
CA GLY A 74 38.99 0.79 28.89
C GLY A 74 37.98 0.38 27.81
N ALA A 75 37.37 -0.81 27.91
CA ALA A 75 36.26 -1.21 27.07
C ALA A 75 35.06 -0.27 27.27
N ILE A 76 34.41 0.11 26.17
CA ILE A 76 33.26 1.04 26.20
C ILE A 76 31.97 0.23 26.30
N VAL A 77 31.11 0.63 27.22
CA VAL A 77 29.74 0.14 27.35
C VAL A 77 28.79 1.30 27.07
N SER A 78 27.83 1.11 26.15
CA SER A 78 26.70 2.02 25.98
C SER A 78 25.48 1.51 26.72
N VAL A 79 24.63 2.44 27.15
CA VAL A 79 23.31 2.13 27.69
C VAL A 79 22.28 2.98 26.96
N GLU A 80 21.23 2.32 26.53
CA GLU A 80 20.12 2.85 25.74
C GLU A 80 18.80 2.64 26.48
N ASN A 81 17.80 3.44 26.11
CA ASN A 81 16.44 3.22 26.57
C ASN A 81 15.84 2.05 25.79
N THR A 82 15.39 1.00 26.48
CA THR A 82 14.89 -0.21 25.80
C THR A 82 13.64 0.05 24.96
N TYR A 83 12.86 1.08 25.31
CA TYR A 83 11.64 1.46 24.58
C TYR A 83 11.86 2.61 23.59
N ALA A 84 13.10 3.09 23.47
CA ALA A 84 13.53 4.06 22.48
C ALA A 84 15.02 3.80 22.17
N PRO A 85 15.36 2.72 21.44
CA PRO A 85 16.72 2.24 21.28
C PRO A 85 17.67 3.27 20.65
N ASP A 86 17.16 4.22 19.87
CA ASP A 86 17.94 5.34 19.31
C ASP A 86 18.34 6.39 20.37
N GLN A 87 17.73 6.33 21.57
CA GLN A 87 18.06 7.17 22.70
C GLN A 87 19.21 6.57 23.53
N VAL A 88 20.45 6.92 23.16
CA VAL A 88 21.64 6.58 23.96
C VAL A 88 21.65 7.39 25.27
N LEU A 89 21.31 6.72 26.38
CA LEU A 89 21.29 7.29 27.72
C LEU A 89 22.71 7.64 28.19
N GLY A 90 23.72 6.85 27.85
CA GLY A 90 25.11 7.18 28.11
C GLY A 90 26.11 6.14 27.66
N LYS A 91 27.40 6.49 27.75
CA LYS A 91 28.53 5.59 27.54
C LYS A 91 29.54 5.78 28.67
N ASP A 92 30.20 4.71 29.09
CA ASP A 92 31.28 4.75 30.10
C ASP A 92 32.35 3.70 29.77
N ASP A 93 33.58 3.93 30.23
CA ASP A 93 34.67 2.97 30.11
C ASP A 93 34.81 2.09 31.37
N VAL A 94 35.14 0.82 31.18
CA VAL A 94 35.38 -0.11 32.29
C VAL A 94 36.67 0.30 33.03
N ASN A 95 36.54 0.66 34.30
CA ASN A 95 37.65 1.18 35.08
C ASN A 95 38.64 0.10 35.57
N SER A 96 39.68 0.53 36.31
CA SER A 96 40.73 -0.37 36.85
C SER A 96 40.26 -1.41 37.88
N ARG A 97 39.00 -1.34 38.32
CA ARG A 97 38.33 -2.34 39.17
C ARG A 97 37.32 -3.19 38.40
N LEU A 98 37.36 -3.16 37.07
CA LEU A 98 36.50 -3.95 36.19
C LEU A 98 35.01 -3.60 36.33
N ARG A 99 34.71 -2.30 36.51
CA ARG A 99 33.35 -1.79 36.66
C ARG A 99 33.13 -0.57 35.78
N TRP A 100 31.90 -0.41 35.32
CA TRP A 100 31.43 0.77 34.60
C TRP A 100 30.18 1.33 35.30
N ARG A 101 29.93 2.63 35.17
CA ARG A 101 28.81 3.32 35.80
C ARG A 101 28.39 4.58 35.04
N ILE A 102 27.16 4.57 34.55
CA ILE A 102 26.48 5.75 34.01
C ILE A 102 25.64 6.40 35.12
N SER A 103 25.68 7.72 35.21
CA SER A 103 24.95 8.49 36.22
C SER A 103 24.58 9.87 35.67
N LYS A 104 23.39 9.99 35.09
CA LYS A 104 22.92 11.21 34.41
C LYS A 104 21.54 11.66 34.88
N ILE A 105 21.30 12.96 34.77
CA ILE A 105 20.01 13.59 35.05
C ILE A 105 19.19 13.56 33.76
N PHE A 106 17.91 13.17 33.87
CA PHE A 106 16.97 13.13 32.76
C PHE A 106 15.69 13.90 33.13
N SER A 107 14.97 14.40 32.11
CA SER A 107 13.67 15.07 32.28
C SER A 107 12.56 14.10 32.71
N SER A 108 12.67 12.83 32.29
CA SER A 108 11.79 11.73 32.67
C SER A 108 12.62 10.47 32.97
N ALA A 109 12.06 9.55 33.75
CA ALA A 109 12.73 8.29 34.08
C ALA A 109 12.50 7.28 32.94
N PRO A 110 13.54 6.62 32.41
CA PRO A 110 13.33 5.44 31.57
C PRO A 110 12.89 4.26 32.44
N CYS A 111 11.95 3.46 31.96
CA CYS A 111 11.40 2.31 32.70
C CYS A 111 12.28 1.05 32.60
N ARG A 112 12.99 0.88 31.48
CA ARG A 112 13.94 -0.21 31.24
C ARG A 112 15.14 0.29 30.43
N VAL A 113 16.31 -0.29 30.70
CA VAL A 113 17.54 0.03 29.98
C VAL A 113 18.21 -1.21 29.43
N SER A 114 18.81 -1.08 28.24
CA SER A 114 19.63 -2.10 27.59
C SER A 114 21.08 -1.63 27.56
N ALA A 115 22.03 -2.51 27.90
CA ALA A 115 23.45 -2.22 27.85
C ALA A 115 24.11 -2.98 26.69
N PHE A 116 25.04 -2.34 25.99
CA PHE A 116 25.72 -2.90 24.82
C PHE A 116 27.24 -2.76 24.94
N HIS A 117 27.96 -3.74 24.42
CA HIS A 117 29.41 -3.72 24.22
C HIS A 117 29.72 -4.25 22.82
N ASP A 118 30.53 -3.53 22.04
CA ASP A 118 30.85 -3.85 20.64
C ASP A 118 29.63 -4.17 19.76
N GLY A 119 28.53 -3.46 20.00
CA GLY A 119 27.27 -3.62 19.26
C GLY A 119 26.43 -4.85 19.66
N GLN A 120 26.87 -5.63 20.64
CA GLN A 120 26.10 -6.74 21.20
C GLN A 120 25.46 -6.37 22.53
N GLU A 121 24.20 -6.74 22.73
CA GLU A 121 23.51 -6.52 24.00
C GLU A 121 24.09 -7.44 25.08
N ILE A 122 24.56 -6.83 26.18
CA ILE A 122 25.14 -7.54 27.33
C ILE A 122 24.13 -7.71 28.48
N GLY A 123 22.95 -7.10 28.37
CA GLY A 123 21.81 -7.34 29.26
C GLY A 123 20.84 -6.17 29.35
N GLN A 124 19.65 -6.47 29.88
CA GLN A 124 18.60 -5.49 30.16
C GLN A 124 18.19 -5.53 31.63
N LEU A 125 17.84 -4.36 32.19
CA LEU A 125 17.25 -4.27 33.53
C LEU A 125 16.16 -3.23 33.55
N ASP A 126 15.10 -3.57 34.27
CA ASP A 126 14.15 -2.57 34.73
C ASP A 126 14.81 -1.59 35.69
N VAL A 127 14.45 -0.32 35.57
CA VAL A 127 14.96 0.72 36.46
C VAL A 127 14.22 0.66 37.80
N GLN A 128 14.94 0.34 38.87
CA GLN A 128 14.42 0.34 40.23
C GLN A 128 14.04 1.77 40.67
N ASP A 129 12.96 1.92 41.43
CA ASP A 129 12.45 3.21 41.93
C ASP A 129 12.07 4.23 40.83
N ALA A 130 11.94 3.79 39.57
CA ALA A 130 11.31 4.60 38.53
C ALA A 130 9.82 4.79 38.87
N PRO A 131 9.26 6.00 38.67
CA PRO A 131 7.87 6.29 38.99
C PRO A 131 6.93 5.47 38.09
N ALA A 132 5.72 5.18 38.56
CA ALA A 132 4.78 4.27 37.89
C ALA A 132 4.34 4.74 36.49
N ASP A 133 4.53 6.02 36.19
CA ASP A 133 4.27 6.69 34.92
C ASP A 133 5.48 6.71 33.96
N CYS A 134 6.57 5.98 34.25
CA CYS A 134 7.73 5.90 33.35
C CYS A 134 7.49 5.10 32.04
N ALA A 135 6.25 4.61 31.83
CA ALA A 135 5.74 3.74 30.75
C ALA A 135 6.45 2.36 30.58
N PRO A 136 5.70 1.25 30.51
CA PRO A 136 5.36 0.39 31.65
C PRO A 136 6.23 -0.87 31.87
N LYS A 137 6.11 -1.45 33.08
CA LYS A 137 6.05 -2.91 33.33
C LYS A 137 4.57 -3.26 33.53
N ALA A 138 4.00 -4.35 33.04
CA ALA A 138 4.58 -5.63 32.67
C ALA A 138 4.00 -6.10 31.32
N PRO A 139 4.59 -7.14 30.70
CA PRO A 139 3.89 -7.92 29.70
C PRO A 139 2.61 -8.46 30.35
N ILE A 140 1.51 -8.44 29.61
CA ILE A 140 0.51 -9.51 29.67
C ILE A 140 1.34 -10.80 29.70
N SER A 141 1.04 -11.74 30.62
CA SER A 141 1.69 -13.08 30.63
C SER A 141 2.02 -13.47 29.19
N PRO A 142 3.25 -13.93 28.86
CA PRO A 142 3.51 -14.31 27.47
C PRO A 142 2.34 -15.21 27.08
N PRO A 143 1.61 -14.91 26.00
CA PRO A 143 0.68 -15.89 25.49
C PRO A 143 1.49 -17.19 25.43
N ASP A 144 0.84 -18.32 25.72
CA ASP A 144 1.41 -19.61 25.33
C ASP A 144 2.07 -19.39 23.95
N PRO A 145 3.33 -19.83 23.76
CA PRO A 145 4.09 -19.52 22.54
C PRO A 145 3.12 -19.65 21.38
N PRO A 146 2.90 -18.56 20.60
CA PRO A 146 1.79 -18.53 19.66
C PRO A 146 1.84 -19.84 18.89
N PRO A 147 0.70 -20.56 18.78
CA PRO A 147 0.69 -21.84 18.10
C PRO A 147 1.48 -21.68 16.81
N GLU A 148 2.46 -22.56 16.59
CA GLU A 148 3.45 -22.42 15.51
C GLU A 148 2.68 -22.08 14.22
N LEU A 149 2.72 -20.80 13.83
CA LEU A 149 1.79 -20.30 12.82
C LEU A 149 2.18 -20.96 11.50
N PRO A 150 1.19 -21.38 10.68
CA PRO A 150 1.50 -21.90 9.37
C PRO A 150 2.34 -20.92 8.56
N SER A 151 3.26 -21.45 7.75
CA SER A 151 4.09 -20.67 6.82
C SER A 151 3.32 -20.18 5.59
N VAL A 152 2.03 -19.88 5.76
CA VAL A 152 1.07 -19.49 4.73
C VAL A 152 0.22 -18.37 5.31
N SER A 153 0.19 -17.21 4.66
CA SER A 153 -0.71 -16.09 4.96
C SER A 153 -1.80 -16.04 3.91
N ILE A 154 -3.05 -16.28 4.32
CA ILE A 154 -4.22 -16.30 3.45
C ILE A 154 -5.40 -15.68 4.19
N ASN A 155 -6.23 -14.92 3.47
CA ASN A 155 -7.36 -14.18 4.04
C ASN A 155 -8.65 -14.63 3.34
N SER A 156 -9.17 -15.80 3.73
CA SER A 156 -10.33 -16.42 3.07
C SER A 156 -11.67 -16.05 3.70
N THR A 157 -11.66 -15.50 4.91
CA THR A 157 -12.86 -15.07 5.65
C THR A 157 -12.61 -13.80 6.44
N SER A 158 -13.64 -12.97 6.59
CA SER A 158 -13.67 -11.82 7.52
C SER A 158 -14.48 -12.13 8.79
N THR A 159 -14.85 -13.39 8.99
CA THR A 159 -15.54 -13.88 10.18
C THR A 159 -14.53 -14.30 11.24
N SER A 160 -14.72 -13.85 12.48
CA SER A 160 -13.90 -14.27 13.61
C SER A 160 -14.13 -15.78 13.90
N GLY A 161 -13.07 -16.51 14.25
CA GLY A 161 -13.17 -17.97 14.42
C GLY A 161 -11.88 -18.63 14.89
N PHE A 162 -11.93 -19.94 15.08
CA PHE A 162 -10.72 -20.73 15.34
C PHE A 162 -9.99 -21.02 14.03
N PRO A 163 -8.68 -20.76 13.95
CA PRO A 163 -7.90 -21.07 12.77
C PRO A 163 -7.85 -22.60 12.54
N GLY A 164 -7.98 -23.01 11.28
CA GLY A 164 -7.87 -24.39 10.83
C GLY A 164 -6.53 -24.67 10.14
N ASP A 165 -6.48 -25.77 9.38
CA ASP A 165 -5.42 -25.99 8.38
C ASP A 165 -5.58 -24.97 7.24
N PRO A 166 -4.50 -24.64 6.49
CA PRO A 166 -4.61 -23.80 5.30
C PRO A 166 -5.65 -24.32 4.32
N VAL A 167 -6.58 -23.44 3.95
CA VAL A 167 -7.60 -23.72 2.94
C VAL A 167 -6.96 -23.94 1.57
N ASP A 168 -7.55 -24.82 0.77
CA ASP A 168 -7.06 -25.11 -0.58
C ASP A 168 -7.13 -23.87 -1.48
N GLU A 169 -6.05 -23.58 -2.20
CA GLU A 169 -6.02 -22.52 -3.21
C GLU A 169 -6.41 -23.04 -4.59
N ALA A 170 -7.12 -22.22 -5.38
CA ALA A 170 -7.31 -22.51 -6.80
C ALA A 170 -5.96 -22.55 -7.53
N PRO A 171 -5.71 -23.43 -8.51
CA PRO A 171 -4.38 -23.58 -9.09
C PRO A 171 -4.02 -22.43 -10.05
N LEU A 172 -2.77 -21.96 -10.01
CA LEU A 172 -2.18 -21.07 -11.03
C LEU A 172 -2.06 -21.80 -12.37
N THR A 173 -3.07 -21.68 -13.21
CA THR A 173 -3.15 -22.34 -14.53
C THR A 173 -3.70 -21.39 -15.59
N GLY A 174 -3.37 -21.64 -16.85
CA GLY A 174 -3.83 -20.81 -17.95
C GLY A 174 -3.40 -21.39 -19.30
N LEU A 175 -3.98 -20.83 -20.36
CA LEU A 175 -3.62 -21.11 -21.73
C LEU A 175 -2.69 -20.00 -22.24
N PRO A 176 -1.67 -20.32 -23.05
CA PRO A 176 -0.67 -19.34 -23.48
C PRO A 176 -1.23 -18.21 -24.36
N GLY A 177 -2.43 -18.40 -24.95
CA GLY A 177 -3.09 -17.42 -25.81
C GLY A 177 -3.94 -16.39 -25.06
N TYR A 178 -3.82 -16.27 -23.74
CA TYR A 178 -4.59 -15.33 -22.93
C TYR A 178 -3.72 -14.68 -21.87
N ALA A 179 -4.07 -13.45 -21.50
CA ALA A 179 -3.50 -12.72 -20.36
C ALA A 179 -4.65 -12.09 -19.56
N LEU A 180 -4.51 -12.06 -18.23
CA LEU A 180 -5.52 -11.51 -17.33
C LEU A 180 -4.90 -10.43 -16.47
N PHE A 181 -5.48 -9.24 -16.54
CA PHE A 181 -5.16 -8.14 -15.64
C PHE A 181 -6.22 -8.08 -14.54
N ALA A 182 -5.78 -7.85 -13.31
CA ALA A 182 -6.67 -7.59 -12.20
C ALA A 182 -6.00 -6.69 -11.15
N ILE A 183 -6.75 -5.73 -10.63
CA ILE A 183 -6.23 -4.75 -9.68
C ILE A 183 -7.31 -4.28 -8.71
N ASN A 184 -6.88 -3.73 -7.57
CA ASN A 184 -7.72 -2.89 -6.72
C ASN A 184 -7.65 -1.41 -7.15
N ASP A 185 -8.76 -0.68 -7.02
CA ASP A 185 -8.97 0.70 -7.49
C ASP A 185 -8.35 1.83 -6.64
N LEU A 186 -8.08 1.58 -5.36
CA LEU A 186 -7.64 2.62 -4.40
C LEU A 186 -6.21 2.43 -3.88
N GLY A 187 -5.68 1.24 -4.10
CA GLY A 187 -4.46 0.71 -3.50
C GLY A 187 -4.40 0.65 -1.98
N MET A 188 -5.40 1.17 -1.26
CA MET A 188 -5.71 0.86 0.13
C MET A 188 -7.18 1.16 0.45
N HIS A 189 -7.93 0.14 0.85
CA HIS A 189 -9.20 0.33 1.55
C HIS A 189 -8.96 0.33 3.07
N CYS A 190 -9.84 1.00 3.83
CA CYS A 190 -9.70 1.11 5.28
C CYS A 190 -10.92 0.49 5.97
N GLY A 191 -10.72 -0.03 7.17
CA GLY A 191 -11.76 -0.44 8.10
C GLY A 191 -11.32 -0.14 9.53
N ASP A 192 -12.26 -0.25 10.46
CA ASP A 192 -12.04 -0.04 11.89
C ASP A 192 -11.70 -1.39 12.57
N LEU A 193 -10.86 -1.40 13.61
CA LEU A 193 -10.67 -2.60 14.45
C LEU A 193 -11.88 -2.81 15.36
N ASP A 194 -12.56 -1.73 15.75
CA ASP A 194 -13.78 -1.75 16.57
C ASP A 194 -14.87 -0.89 15.94
N THR A 195 -16.09 -1.41 15.87
CA THR A 195 -17.25 -0.69 15.33
C THR A 195 -18.36 -0.45 16.35
N ARG A 196 -18.14 -0.82 17.63
CA ARG A 196 -19.15 -0.75 18.70
C ARG A 196 -19.53 0.68 19.09
N ILE A 197 -18.58 1.61 19.04
CA ILE A 197 -18.78 3.01 19.43
C ILE A 197 -18.92 3.93 18.24
N SER A 198 -18.01 3.82 17.28
CA SER A 198 -18.07 4.54 16.02
C SER A 198 -17.61 3.64 14.87
N SER A 199 -17.96 4.01 13.64
CA SER A 199 -17.35 3.40 12.45
C SER A 199 -17.10 4.47 11.41
N ILE A 200 -15.89 4.51 10.87
CA ILE A 200 -15.46 5.48 9.88
C ILE A 200 -15.67 4.89 8.48
N LEU A 201 -15.20 3.68 8.22
CA LEU A 201 -15.30 3.04 6.91
C LEU A 201 -15.64 1.55 7.04
N PRO A 202 -16.55 1.04 6.20
CA PRO A 202 -16.80 -0.40 6.19
C PRO A 202 -15.58 -1.15 5.64
N PRO A 203 -15.31 -2.38 6.10
CA PRO A 203 -14.14 -3.13 5.67
C PRO A 203 -14.42 -3.84 4.32
N PHE A 204 -14.50 -3.06 3.24
CA PHE A 204 -14.77 -3.57 1.90
C PHE A 204 -13.61 -3.32 0.93
N ASN A 205 -13.70 -3.91 -0.25
CA ASN A 205 -12.75 -3.73 -1.33
C ASN A 205 -13.43 -3.82 -2.69
N LEU A 206 -12.74 -3.37 -3.73
CA LEU A 206 -13.22 -3.40 -5.10
C LEU A 206 -12.11 -3.94 -6.01
N LEU A 207 -12.47 -4.81 -6.94
CA LEU A 207 -11.55 -5.35 -7.94
C LEU A 207 -12.07 -5.08 -9.35
N HIS A 208 -11.17 -4.62 -10.22
CA HIS A 208 -11.37 -4.55 -11.67
C HIS A 208 -10.51 -5.59 -12.36
N ALA A 209 -11.03 -6.20 -13.42
CA ALA A 209 -10.29 -7.18 -14.20
C ALA A 209 -10.65 -7.19 -15.69
N THR A 210 -9.65 -7.38 -16.54
CA THR A 210 -9.79 -7.46 -17.99
C THR A 210 -9.05 -8.67 -18.53
N LEU A 211 -9.76 -9.50 -19.31
CA LEU A 211 -9.18 -10.65 -19.99
C LEU A 211 -8.82 -10.29 -21.43
N ILE A 212 -7.57 -10.51 -21.80
CA ILE A 212 -7.07 -10.33 -23.15
C ILE A 212 -6.87 -11.69 -23.82
N ARG A 213 -7.39 -11.83 -25.04
CA ARG A 213 -6.98 -12.90 -25.96
C ARG A 213 -5.79 -12.38 -26.76
N ARG A 214 -4.66 -13.05 -26.61
CA ARG A 214 -3.42 -12.67 -27.26
C ARG A 214 -3.51 -12.90 -28.77
N GLY A 215 -2.97 -11.96 -29.53
CA GLY A 215 -2.92 -11.98 -30.99
C GLY A 215 -1.84 -11.04 -31.50
N GLU A 216 -1.72 -10.94 -32.82
CA GLU A 216 -1.02 -9.82 -33.46
C GLU A 216 -2.00 -8.73 -33.92
N GLU A 217 -3.28 -8.77 -33.55
CA GLU A 217 -3.92 -7.72 -32.75
C GLU A 217 -4.65 -8.36 -31.54
N PRO A 218 -4.41 -7.93 -30.30
CA PRO A 218 -5.08 -8.51 -29.12
C PRO A 218 -6.57 -8.12 -29.03
N ASP A 219 -7.41 -9.03 -28.52
CA ASP A 219 -8.84 -8.74 -28.25
C ASP A 219 -9.11 -8.67 -26.74
N VAL A 220 -9.77 -7.62 -26.27
CA VAL A 220 -10.39 -7.57 -24.93
C VAL A 220 -11.68 -8.39 -24.94
N LEU A 221 -11.76 -9.42 -24.09
CA LEU A 221 -12.90 -10.32 -24.04
C LEU A 221 -13.95 -9.89 -23.01
N LYS A 222 -15.21 -9.93 -23.44
CA LYS A 222 -16.38 -9.46 -22.70
C LYS A 222 -17.28 -10.66 -22.29
N PRO A 223 -18.29 -10.46 -21.43
CA PRO A 223 -19.23 -11.53 -21.08
C PRO A 223 -19.92 -12.18 -22.30
N ASN A 224 -20.20 -11.37 -23.34
CA ASN A 224 -20.81 -11.85 -24.59
C ASN A 224 -19.92 -12.80 -25.40
N ASP A 225 -18.61 -12.86 -25.11
CA ASP A 225 -17.68 -13.84 -25.67
C ASP A 225 -17.70 -15.19 -24.94
N GLY A 226 -18.61 -15.34 -23.95
CA GLY A 226 -18.76 -16.56 -23.16
C GLY A 226 -17.71 -16.73 -22.06
N VAL A 227 -17.17 -15.61 -21.56
CA VAL A 227 -16.16 -15.56 -20.50
C VAL A 227 -16.80 -15.11 -19.18
N ARG A 228 -16.35 -15.71 -18.08
CA ARG A 228 -16.67 -15.31 -16.71
C ARG A 228 -15.41 -15.22 -15.87
N LEU A 229 -15.39 -14.32 -14.90
CA LEU A 229 -14.25 -14.12 -14.00
C LEU A 229 -14.61 -14.50 -12.56
N PHE A 230 -13.63 -15.04 -11.85
CA PHE A 230 -13.77 -15.49 -10.48
C PHE A 230 -12.61 -15.03 -9.62
N TYR A 231 -12.85 -14.71 -8.35
CA TYR A 231 -11.82 -14.44 -7.35
C TYR A 231 -11.87 -15.46 -6.22
N SER A 232 -10.71 -15.74 -5.62
CA SER A 232 -10.53 -16.56 -4.41
C SER A 232 -9.32 -16.06 -3.63
N ALA A 233 -9.22 -16.33 -2.34
CA ALA A 233 -8.05 -15.95 -1.56
C ALA A 233 -6.83 -16.75 -2.02
N ALA A 234 -5.65 -16.15 -1.93
CA ALA A 234 -4.38 -16.76 -2.31
C ALA A 234 -3.29 -16.42 -1.29
N SER A 235 -2.19 -17.14 -1.37
CA SER A 235 -1.01 -16.86 -0.56
C SER A 235 0.25 -16.70 -1.42
N ASN A 236 1.23 -15.99 -0.89
CA ASN A 236 2.58 -15.95 -1.42
C ASN A 236 3.53 -16.62 -0.41
N PRO A 237 4.23 -17.70 -0.78
CA PRO A 237 5.17 -18.36 0.13
C PRO A 237 6.39 -17.49 0.48
N ALA A 238 6.63 -16.41 -0.28
CA ALA A 238 7.66 -15.42 -0.01
C ALA A 238 7.10 -14.12 0.58
N ASP A 239 5.83 -14.11 1.03
CA ASP A 239 5.21 -12.92 1.63
C ASP A 239 6.04 -12.45 2.85
N PRO A 240 6.51 -11.18 2.87
CA PRO A 240 7.23 -10.61 3.99
C PRO A 240 6.50 -10.79 5.34
N ILE A 241 5.17 -10.90 5.33
CA ILE A 241 4.37 -11.05 6.55
C ILE A 241 4.73 -12.29 7.36
N LEU A 242 5.27 -13.32 6.70
CA LEU A 242 5.74 -14.54 7.35
C LEU A 242 6.96 -14.30 8.27
N SER A 243 7.65 -13.16 8.09
CA SER A 243 8.76 -12.71 8.93
C SER A 243 8.35 -11.68 10.00
N GLY A 244 7.07 -11.31 10.07
CA GLY A 244 6.55 -10.30 11.01
C GLY A 244 6.65 -8.85 10.52
N GLN A 245 6.91 -8.64 9.22
CA GLN A 245 6.92 -7.33 8.55
C GLN A 245 5.92 -7.32 7.39
N ASN A 246 5.24 -6.22 7.14
CA ASN A 246 4.32 -6.10 6.02
C ASN A 246 5.06 -6.05 4.66
N SER A 247 4.32 -6.08 3.55
CA SER A 247 4.90 -5.98 2.19
C SER A 247 5.63 -4.67 1.89
N ALA A 248 5.36 -3.58 2.61
CA ALA A 248 6.10 -2.33 2.52
C ALA A 248 7.40 -2.31 3.36
N GLY A 249 7.66 -3.35 4.15
CA GLY A 249 8.84 -3.48 5.00
C GLY A 249 8.69 -2.93 6.42
N SER A 250 7.48 -2.49 6.81
CA SER A 250 7.21 -1.99 8.17
C SER A 250 6.74 -3.09 9.10
N GLY A 251 7.01 -2.92 10.39
CA GLY A 251 6.63 -3.85 11.46
C GLY A 251 7.12 -3.35 12.83
N PRO A 252 6.85 -4.09 13.92
CA PRO A 252 6.18 -5.39 13.96
C PRO A 252 4.69 -5.32 13.61
N VAL A 253 4.15 -6.38 13.02
CA VAL A 253 2.72 -6.52 12.73
C VAL A 253 1.94 -7.03 13.94
N TYR A 254 0.67 -6.63 14.06
CA TYR A 254 -0.18 -7.07 15.16
C TYR A 254 -0.70 -8.50 14.98
N SER A 255 -1.03 -9.10 16.13
CA SER A 255 -1.80 -10.33 16.19
C SER A 255 -3.20 -10.03 16.69
N SER A 256 -4.22 -10.56 16.01
CA SER A 256 -5.60 -10.55 16.48
C SER A 256 -5.99 -11.85 17.22
N MET A 257 -5.03 -12.71 17.53
CA MET A 257 -5.28 -13.89 18.36
C MET A 257 -5.62 -13.48 19.79
N THR A 258 -6.76 -13.95 20.26
CA THR A 258 -7.21 -13.83 21.65
C THR A 258 -6.57 -14.90 22.52
N ALA A 259 -6.71 -14.77 23.85
CA ALA A 259 -6.06 -15.65 24.81
C ALA A 259 -6.53 -17.12 24.74
N ASP A 260 -7.72 -17.39 24.18
CA ASP A 260 -8.25 -18.74 24.01
C ASP A 260 -7.85 -19.39 22.66
N GLY A 261 -7.06 -18.67 21.84
CA GLY A 261 -6.59 -19.12 20.53
C GLY A 261 -7.55 -18.78 19.37
N HIS A 262 -8.61 -18.01 19.61
CA HIS A 262 -9.52 -17.53 18.57
C HIS A 262 -8.93 -16.32 17.81
N VAL A 263 -9.09 -16.29 16.49
CA VAL A 263 -8.73 -15.15 15.64
C VAL A 263 -9.89 -14.16 15.60
N TYR A 264 -9.66 -12.95 16.10
CA TYR A 264 -10.57 -11.82 15.88
C TYR A 264 -10.35 -11.24 14.48
N LYS A 265 -11.42 -11.05 13.70
CA LYS A 265 -11.36 -10.45 12.36
C LYS A 265 -11.94 -9.04 12.35
N THR A 266 -13.19 -8.91 12.78
CA THR A 266 -13.93 -7.64 12.88
C THR A 266 -15.26 -7.90 13.59
N ASN A 267 -15.84 -6.87 14.19
CA ASN A 267 -17.22 -6.87 14.70
C ASN A 267 -18.19 -6.04 13.84
N PHE A 268 -17.76 -5.55 12.68
CA PHE A 268 -18.57 -4.79 11.73
C PHE A 268 -19.94 -5.43 11.44
N TRP A 269 -19.98 -6.76 11.35
CA TRP A 269 -21.19 -7.52 11.05
C TRP A 269 -22.31 -7.38 12.08
N GLU A 270 -21.96 -7.05 13.32
CA GLU A 270 -22.93 -6.85 14.40
C GLU A 270 -23.74 -5.57 14.19
N VAL A 271 -23.12 -4.54 13.59
CA VAL A 271 -23.70 -3.21 13.44
C VAL A 271 -24.17 -2.89 12.01
N ALA A 272 -23.68 -3.63 11.02
CA ALA A 272 -23.85 -3.35 9.59
C ALA A 272 -25.31 -3.09 9.15
N ARG A 273 -26.30 -3.72 9.79
CA ARG A 273 -27.72 -3.51 9.43
C ARG A 273 -28.27 -2.16 9.84
N GLU A 274 -27.85 -1.65 10.98
CA GLU A 274 -28.47 -0.47 11.61
C GLU A 274 -27.61 0.76 11.33
N ALA A 275 -26.30 0.65 11.56
CA ALA A 275 -25.33 1.73 11.38
C ALA A 275 -25.24 2.20 9.92
N TYR A 276 -25.36 1.27 8.96
CA TYR A 276 -25.22 1.57 7.53
C TYR A 276 -26.53 1.70 6.74
N ASP A 277 -27.70 1.41 7.33
CA ASP A 277 -28.99 1.62 6.65
C ASP A 277 -29.17 3.06 6.12
N PRO A 278 -28.75 4.12 6.85
CA PRO A 278 -28.87 5.50 6.38
C PRO A 278 -28.18 5.81 5.05
N PHE A 279 -27.17 5.03 4.64
CA PHE A 279 -26.50 5.23 3.34
C PHE A 279 -27.32 4.73 2.15
N TYR A 280 -28.36 3.95 2.41
CA TYR A 280 -29.27 3.42 1.40
C TYR A 280 -30.62 4.14 1.46
N PRO A 281 -31.38 4.19 0.34
CA PRO A 281 -32.78 4.56 0.41
C PRO A 281 -33.55 3.69 1.42
N PRO A 282 -34.58 4.22 2.10
CA PRO A 282 -35.26 3.51 3.18
C PRO A 282 -35.72 2.11 2.77
N GLY A 283 -35.30 1.09 3.55
CA GLY A 283 -35.67 -0.32 3.36
C GLY A 283 -34.86 -1.08 2.30
N VAL A 284 -33.94 -0.44 1.58
CA VAL A 284 -33.09 -1.11 0.59
C VAL A 284 -32.09 -2.04 1.28
N LEU A 285 -31.35 -1.57 2.28
CA LEU A 285 -30.37 -2.43 2.97
C LEU A 285 -31.06 -3.62 3.64
N ALA A 286 -32.21 -3.41 4.29
CA ALA A 286 -33.01 -4.48 4.89
C ALA A 286 -33.45 -5.57 3.89
N ALA A 287 -33.56 -5.25 2.59
CA ALA A 287 -33.86 -6.24 1.55
C ALA A 287 -32.66 -7.15 1.23
N PHE A 288 -31.44 -6.60 1.28
CA PHE A 288 -30.19 -7.36 1.10
C PHE A 288 -29.74 -8.05 2.39
N TYR A 289 -30.03 -7.45 3.54
CA TYR A 289 -29.79 -7.95 4.88
C TYR A 289 -31.11 -8.18 5.62
N PRO A 290 -31.88 -9.24 5.30
CA PRO A 290 -33.14 -9.51 5.99
C PRO A 290 -32.90 -9.84 7.46
N PRO A 291 -33.74 -9.32 8.39
CA PRO A 291 -33.59 -9.60 9.82
C PRO A 291 -33.51 -11.10 10.14
N GLY A 292 -32.55 -11.49 10.98
CA GLY A 292 -32.33 -12.87 11.41
C GLY A 292 -31.67 -13.80 10.38
N GLN A 293 -31.30 -13.30 9.19
CA GLN A 293 -30.47 -14.05 8.23
C GLN A 293 -28.99 -13.89 8.55
N ASP A 294 -28.18 -14.88 8.21
CA ASP A 294 -26.72 -14.77 8.33
C ASP A 294 -26.14 -13.84 7.25
N ILE A 295 -25.41 -12.81 7.68
CA ILE A 295 -24.75 -11.82 6.81
C ILE A 295 -23.24 -11.82 6.99
N LEU A 296 -22.69 -12.76 7.76
CA LEU A 296 -21.25 -12.92 7.89
C LEU A 296 -20.64 -13.19 6.51
N ASP A 297 -19.48 -12.60 6.25
CA ASP A 297 -18.78 -12.69 4.97
C ASP A 297 -19.65 -12.24 3.75
N LEU A 298 -20.69 -11.42 3.97
CA LEU A 298 -21.53 -10.83 2.91
C LEU A 298 -21.24 -9.33 2.78
N GLY A 299 -20.78 -8.89 1.62
CA GLY A 299 -20.44 -7.49 1.38
C GLY A 299 -21.65 -6.57 1.45
N LEU A 300 -21.44 -5.27 1.64
CA LEU A 300 -22.51 -4.29 1.47
C LEU A 300 -23.03 -4.29 0.01
N PRO A 301 -24.33 -4.06 -0.23
CA PRO A 301 -24.85 -3.98 -1.59
C PRO A 301 -24.29 -2.75 -2.33
N MET A 302 -23.71 -2.97 -3.51
CA MET A 302 -23.08 -1.95 -4.35
C MET A 302 -23.99 -1.58 -5.52
N PRO A 303 -24.32 -0.30 -5.70
CA PRO A 303 -25.22 0.15 -6.76
C PRO A 303 -24.57 0.07 -8.15
N ASP A 304 -25.38 -0.27 -9.14
CA ASP A 304 -25.04 -0.22 -10.55
C ASP A 304 -25.26 1.21 -11.06
N VAL A 305 -24.20 2.02 -11.00
CA VAL A 305 -24.25 3.44 -11.37
C VAL A 305 -24.34 3.64 -12.88
N GLU A 306 -23.74 2.75 -13.68
CA GLU A 306 -23.86 2.77 -15.14
C GLU A 306 -25.33 2.64 -15.55
N ARG A 307 -26.04 1.61 -15.05
CA ARG A 307 -27.45 1.44 -15.34
C ARG A 307 -28.31 2.59 -14.82
N LEU A 308 -28.01 3.10 -13.62
CA LEU A 308 -28.75 4.20 -13.02
C LEU A 308 -28.66 5.48 -13.88
N TYR A 309 -27.45 5.86 -14.30
CA TYR A 309 -27.25 7.16 -14.94
C TYR A 309 -27.27 7.11 -16.47
N LEU A 310 -26.80 6.02 -17.07
CA LEU A 310 -26.65 5.87 -18.52
C LEU A 310 -27.68 4.88 -19.12
N GLY A 311 -28.29 4.05 -18.28
CA GLY A 311 -29.26 3.05 -18.67
C GLY A 311 -30.72 3.50 -18.55
N ASP A 312 -31.52 2.69 -17.85
CA ASP A 312 -32.97 2.86 -17.75
C ASP A 312 -33.42 3.72 -16.56
N GLY A 313 -32.47 4.31 -15.82
CA GLY A 313 -32.77 5.11 -14.63
C GLY A 313 -33.10 4.27 -13.39
N THR A 314 -32.98 2.95 -13.44
CA THR A 314 -33.29 2.07 -12.31
C THR A 314 -32.05 1.82 -11.47
N LEU A 315 -32.10 2.17 -10.19
CA LEU A 315 -31.08 1.79 -9.22
C LEU A 315 -31.16 0.29 -8.93
N GLN A 316 -30.25 -0.48 -9.51
CA GLN A 316 -29.98 -1.87 -9.15
C GLN A 316 -28.75 -1.92 -8.22
N ALA A 317 -28.62 -2.98 -7.43
CA ALA A 317 -27.39 -3.27 -6.70
C ALA A 317 -26.99 -4.74 -6.81
N THR A 318 -25.70 -5.00 -6.69
CA THR A 318 -25.09 -6.33 -6.59
C THR A 318 -24.38 -6.49 -5.25
N GLN A 319 -24.00 -7.72 -4.90
CA GLN A 319 -23.37 -8.00 -3.61
C GLN A 319 -22.32 -9.09 -3.76
N GLN A 320 -21.15 -8.84 -3.20
CA GLN A 320 -20.03 -9.78 -3.19
C GLN A 320 -19.91 -10.49 -1.84
N SER A 321 -19.11 -11.55 -1.75
CA SER A 321 -18.93 -12.32 -0.52
C SER A 321 -17.52 -12.87 -0.40
N MET A 322 -17.08 -13.16 0.83
CA MET A 322 -15.78 -13.83 0.97
C MET A 322 -15.79 -15.24 0.38
N PRO A 323 -14.65 -15.73 -0.12
CA PRO A 323 -14.52 -17.12 -0.56
C PRO A 323 -14.94 -18.14 0.51
N GLY A 324 -14.59 -17.87 1.78
CA GLY A 324 -14.86 -18.72 2.94
C GLY A 324 -16.29 -18.67 3.49
N ARG A 325 -17.17 -17.80 2.98
CA ARG A 325 -18.52 -17.57 3.54
C ARG A 325 -19.32 -18.81 3.95
N ALA A 326 -19.27 -19.88 3.15
CA ALA A 326 -20.05 -21.08 3.43
C ALA A 326 -19.47 -21.93 4.58
N PHE A 327 -18.16 -21.87 4.79
CA PHE A 327 -17.45 -22.54 5.87
C PHE A 327 -16.16 -21.75 6.21
N PRO A 328 -16.27 -20.69 7.04
CA PRO A 328 -15.13 -19.87 7.44
C PRO A 328 -13.96 -20.72 7.95
N PHE A 329 -12.73 -20.33 7.61
CA PHE A 329 -11.48 -21.07 7.89
C PHE A 329 -11.35 -22.46 7.27
N GLY A 330 -12.38 -23.01 6.64
CA GLY A 330 -12.36 -24.37 6.10
C GLY A 330 -12.58 -24.46 4.59
N GLN A 331 -12.90 -23.35 3.92
CA GLN A 331 -13.09 -23.29 2.48
C GLN A 331 -12.59 -21.99 1.87
N ASN A 332 -12.24 -22.05 0.59
CA ASN A 332 -11.86 -20.91 -0.25
C ASN A 332 -12.56 -21.03 -1.61
N VAL A 333 -13.89 -20.92 -1.61
CA VAL A 333 -14.70 -21.16 -2.81
C VAL A 333 -14.61 -19.96 -3.75
N PRO A 334 -14.21 -20.15 -5.03
CA PRO A 334 -14.18 -19.05 -5.99
C PRO A 334 -15.54 -18.36 -6.14
N ARG A 335 -15.53 -17.04 -6.17
CA ARG A 335 -16.70 -16.16 -6.29
C ARG A 335 -16.69 -15.45 -7.63
N GLU A 336 -17.83 -15.36 -8.29
CA GLU A 336 -17.94 -14.75 -9.62
C GLU A 336 -17.94 -13.21 -9.51
N PHE A 337 -17.31 -12.53 -10.46
CA PHE A 337 -17.47 -11.08 -10.64
C PHE A 337 -18.92 -10.80 -11.04
N ALA A 338 -19.59 -9.91 -10.31
CA ALA A 338 -21.05 -9.76 -10.39
C ALA A 338 -21.48 -8.79 -11.50
N VAL A 339 -20.58 -7.92 -11.94
CA VAL A 339 -20.87 -6.81 -12.87
C VAL A 339 -19.82 -6.78 -13.97
N PHE A 340 -20.23 -6.34 -15.15
CA PHE A 340 -19.35 -5.90 -16.22
C PHE A 340 -19.74 -4.46 -16.55
N VAL A 341 -18.76 -3.55 -16.46
CA VAL A 341 -18.96 -2.12 -16.68
C VAL A 341 -18.41 -1.78 -18.05
N ARG A 342 -19.23 -1.16 -18.90
CA ARG A 342 -18.76 -0.63 -20.18
C ARG A 342 -18.35 0.82 -20.04
N ASP A 343 -19.22 1.64 -19.48
CA ASP A 343 -19.03 3.07 -19.28
C ASP A 343 -19.22 3.40 -17.78
N GLN A 344 -18.22 4.02 -17.15
CA GLN A 344 -18.22 4.32 -15.72
C GLN A 344 -18.61 5.79 -15.46
N PRO A 345 -19.86 6.09 -15.06
CA PRO A 345 -20.24 7.43 -14.65
C PRO A 345 -19.64 7.79 -13.28
N PHE A 346 -19.13 9.01 -13.17
CA PHE A 346 -18.58 9.59 -11.95
C PHE A 346 -19.22 10.95 -11.65
N PHE A 347 -20.12 10.98 -10.68
CA PHE A 347 -20.87 12.13 -10.18
C PHE A 347 -21.53 12.99 -11.28
N ILE A 348 -22.20 12.36 -12.25
CA ILE A 348 -22.82 13.06 -13.40
C ILE A 348 -24.21 13.64 -13.12
N ASN A 349 -24.63 13.68 -11.86
CA ASN A 349 -25.85 14.38 -11.46
C ASN A 349 -25.70 15.90 -11.73
N PRO A 350 -26.70 16.58 -12.30
CA PRO A 350 -26.64 18.02 -12.64
C PRO A 350 -26.22 18.97 -11.51
N ALA A 351 -26.36 18.58 -10.25
CA ALA A 351 -25.89 19.37 -9.10
C ALA A 351 -24.36 19.34 -8.92
N PHE A 352 -23.67 18.30 -9.42
CA PHE A 352 -22.22 18.09 -9.27
C PHE A 352 -21.49 18.40 -10.57
N LYS A 353 -21.18 19.68 -10.74
CA LYS A 353 -20.52 20.19 -11.94
C LYS A 353 -19.02 19.85 -12.03
N PHE A 354 -18.57 18.76 -11.44
CA PHE A 354 -17.20 18.24 -11.58
C PHE A 354 -17.16 16.82 -12.19
N GLY A 355 -18.31 16.16 -12.32
CA GLY A 355 -18.40 14.78 -12.79
C GLY A 355 -18.24 14.62 -14.30
N TYR A 356 -18.00 13.37 -14.70
CA TYR A 356 -17.75 12.91 -16.07
C TYR A 356 -18.15 11.44 -16.24
N VAL A 357 -18.23 10.96 -17.48
CA VAL A 357 -18.30 9.53 -17.79
C VAL A 357 -16.93 9.09 -18.31
N SER A 358 -16.34 8.04 -17.73
CA SER A 358 -15.22 7.34 -18.38
C SER A 358 -15.82 6.28 -19.30
N GLU A 359 -15.69 6.48 -20.60
CA GLU A 359 -16.31 5.62 -21.62
C GLU A 359 -15.39 4.45 -21.98
N GLU A 360 -15.98 3.33 -22.36
CA GLU A 360 -15.29 2.15 -22.90
C GLU A 360 -14.23 1.52 -21.99
N VAL A 361 -14.40 1.63 -20.67
CA VAL A 361 -13.53 0.97 -19.68
C VAL A 361 -13.54 -0.56 -19.75
N ASP A 362 -14.67 -1.14 -20.21
CA ASP A 362 -14.84 -2.55 -20.57
C ASP A 362 -14.22 -3.59 -19.61
N TRP A 363 -14.43 -3.44 -18.30
CA TRP A 363 -13.90 -4.36 -17.28
C TRP A 363 -14.98 -5.16 -16.54
N PHE A 364 -14.56 -6.26 -15.94
CA PHE A 364 -15.35 -6.98 -14.94
C PHE A 364 -15.11 -6.37 -13.57
N GLU A 365 -16.17 -6.24 -12.77
CA GLU A 365 -16.12 -5.63 -11.45
C GLU A 365 -16.62 -6.57 -10.34
N ALA A 366 -15.86 -6.61 -9.25
CA ALA A 366 -16.26 -7.18 -7.97
C ALA A 366 -16.15 -6.13 -6.86
N ALA A 367 -17.14 -5.25 -6.79
CA ALA A 367 -17.24 -4.22 -5.77
C ALA A 367 -17.85 -4.75 -4.46
N GLY A 368 -17.39 -4.22 -3.32
CA GLY A 368 -17.94 -4.51 -2.00
C GLY A 368 -17.50 -5.85 -1.40
N VAL A 369 -16.38 -6.44 -1.85
CA VAL A 369 -15.83 -7.68 -1.25
C VAL A 369 -15.46 -7.41 0.21
N PRO A 370 -16.02 -8.11 1.21
CA PRO A 370 -15.81 -7.73 2.60
C PRO A 370 -14.58 -8.38 3.22
N LEU A 371 -13.54 -7.60 3.51
CA LEU A 371 -12.26 -8.08 3.99
C LEU A 371 -12.05 -7.82 5.49
N SER A 372 -10.94 -8.31 6.03
CA SER A 372 -10.42 -7.93 7.33
C SER A 372 -8.92 -7.69 7.18
N ALA A 373 -8.36 -6.79 8.00
CA ALA A 373 -6.91 -6.54 8.05
C ALA A 373 -6.09 -7.75 8.56
N PHE A 374 -6.76 -8.73 9.16
CA PHE A 374 -6.10 -9.93 9.68
C PHE A 374 -6.30 -11.12 8.75
N ASP A 375 -5.23 -11.88 8.53
CA ASP A 375 -5.29 -13.16 7.83
C ASP A 375 -5.99 -14.24 8.68
N ASP A 376 -6.19 -15.42 8.12
CA ASP A 376 -6.91 -16.53 8.78
C ASP A 376 -6.17 -17.11 9.99
N TYR A 377 -4.97 -16.62 10.29
CA TYR A 377 -4.14 -17.00 11.43
C TYR A 377 -3.91 -15.84 12.39
N GLY A 378 -4.61 -14.73 12.18
CA GLY A 378 -4.57 -13.55 13.03
C GLY A 378 -3.36 -12.64 12.83
N ARG A 379 -2.55 -12.81 11.78
CA ARG A 379 -1.50 -11.83 11.44
C ARG A 379 -2.16 -10.64 10.76
N GLU A 380 -1.82 -9.42 11.18
CA GLU A 380 -2.20 -8.19 10.47
C GLU A 380 -1.50 -8.14 9.11
N ASN A 381 -2.17 -8.65 8.06
CA ASN A 381 -1.68 -8.60 6.70
C ASN A 381 -2.49 -7.57 5.90
N PRO A 382 -2.01 -6.32 5.77
CA PRO A 382 -2.72 -5.29 5.03
C PRO A 382 -2.68 -5.50 3.51
N TRP A 383 -1.89 -6.47 3.03
CA TRP A 383 -1.62 -6.70 1.62
C TRP A 383 -1.93 -8.14 1.19
N PRO A 384 -3.13 -8.69 1.51
CA PRO A 384 -3.46 -10.06 1.16
C PRO A 384 -3.57 -10.20 -0.37
N LEU A 385 -3.32 -11.41 -0.86
CA LEU A 385 -3.44 -11.74 -2.28
C LEU A 385 -4.76 -12.44 -2.57
N TYR A 386 -5.39 -12.07 -3.67
CA TYR A 386 -6.48 -12.82 -4.28
C TYR A 386 -6.05 -13.35 -5.64
N ARG A 387 -6.45 -14.58 -5.93
CA ARG A 387 -6.30 -15.24 -7.22
C ARG A 387 -7.53 -15.01 -8.07
N ILE A 388 -7.32 -14.44 -9.25
CA ILE A 388 -8.37 -14.16 -10.24
C ILE A 388 -8.24 -15.18 -11.38
N GLN A 389 -9.33 -15.83 -11.73
CA GLN A 389 -9.39 -16.82 -12.82
C GLN A 389 -10.45 -16.45 -13.83
N ALA A 390 -10.06 -16.36 -15.10
CA ALA A 390 -11.00 -16.30 -16.21
C ALA A 390 -11.36 -17.71 -16.68
N LYS A 391 -12.65 -17.97 -16.92
CA LYS A 391 -13.15 -19.26 -17.39
C LYS A 391 -14.04 -19.10 -18.61
N ASP A 392 -13.94 -20.06 -19.54
CA ASP A 392 -14.89 -20.17 -20.65
C ASP A 392 -16.22 -20.83 -20.21
N ALA A 393 -17.18 -20.90 -21.14
CA ALA A 393 -18.49 -21.51 -20.91
C ALA A 393 -18.46 -23.00 -20.50
N ASN A 394 -17.32 -23.69 -20.64
CA ASN A 394 -17.13 -25.08 -20.20
C ASN A 394 -16.34 -25.18 -18.88
N ASP A 395 -16.22 -24.08 -18.13
CA ASP A 395 -15.44 -23.95 -16.90
C ASP A 395 -13.94 -24.22 -17.05
N ARG A 396 -13.41 -24.19 -18.28
CA ARG A 396 -11.96 -24.28 -18.50
C ARG A 396 -11.32 -22.93 -18.17
N VAL A 397 -10.29 -22.97 -17.33
CA VAL A 397 -9.48 -21.79 -16.98
C VAL A 397 -8.68 -21.33 -18.20
N LEU A 398 -8.91 -20.08 -18.62
CA LEU A 398 -8.22 -19.44 -19.75
C LEU A 398 -6.94 -18.73 -19.29
N ALA A 399 -7.00 -18.01 -18.17
CA ALA A 399 -5.88 -17.30 -17.57
C ALA A 399 -6.10 -17.16 -16.06
N THR A 400 -5.00 -17.01 -15.33
CA THR A 400 -4.99 -16.75 -13.88
C THR A 400 -3.96 -15.67 -13.58
N VAL A 401 -4.25 -14.79 -12.62
CA VAL A 401 -3.30 -13.84 -12.03
C VAL A 401 -3.61 -13.65 -10.55
N ASP A 402 -2.59 -13.43 -9.72
CA ASP A 402 -2.75 -13.01 -8.34
C ASP A 402 -2.56 -11.49 -8.23
N THR A 403 -3.37 -10.84 -7.40
CA THR A 403 -3.33 -9.39 -7.18
C THR A 403 -3.56 -9.04 -5.72
N VAL A 404 -3.00 -7.91 -5.28
CA VAL A 404 -3.16 -7.41 -3.91
C VAL A 404 -4.56 -6.85 -3.75
N VAL A 405 -5.21 -7.20 -2.64
CA VAL A 405 -6.53 -6.70 -2.25
C VAL A 405 -6.41 -5.96 -0.91
N PRO A 406 -5.93 -4.71 -0.94
CA PRO A 406 -5.36 -4.04 0.21
C PRO A 406 -6.42 -3.56 1.19
N ILE A 407 -6.23 -3.84 2.47
CA ILE A 407 -7.16 -3.45 3.53
C ILE A 407 -6.39 -3.11 4.81
N SER A 408 -6.72 -2.02 5.48
CA SER A 408 -6.10 -1.64 6.74
C SER A 408 -7.12 -1.47 7.85
N GLY A 409 -6.80 -1.98 9.03
CA GLY A 409 -7.49 -1.69 10.30
C GLY A 409 -6.84 -0.52 11.05
N GLU A 410 -5.96 0.25 10.42
CA GLU A 410 -5.15 1.25 11.09
C GLU A 410 -5.77 2.65 10.99
N ALA A 411 -6.36 3.11 12.09
CA ALA A 411 -6.60 4.52 12.36
C ALA A 411 -5.99 4.87 13.73
N ASN A 412 -4.96 5.73 13.76
CA ASN A 412 -4.18 5.98 14.98
C ASN A 412 -4.75 7.13 15.84
N CYS A 413 -6.08 7.26 15.88
CA CYS A 413 -6.80 8.28 16.65
C CYS A 413 -6.42 8.24 18.14
N GLY A 414 -6.19 7.03 18.67
CA GLY A 414 -5.81 6.79 20.05
C GLY A 414 -4.52 7.50 20.49
N ALA A 415 -3.60 7.84 19.58
CA ALA A 415 -2.37 8.55 19.95
C ALA A 415 -2.62 9.90 20.65
N CYS A 416 -3.77 10.54 20.38
CA CYS A 416 -4.20 11.75 21.07
C CYS A 416 -5.49 11.55 21.89
N HIS A 417 -6.41 10.70 21.41
CA HIS A 417 -7.74 10.52 21.98
C HIS A 417 -7.82 9.43 23.05
N ASN A 418 -6.78 8.62 23.25
CA ASN A 418 -6.73 7.74 24.41
C ASN A 418 -6.30 8.47 25.67
N ALA A 419 -6.66 7.88 26.81
CA ALA A 419 -6.08 8.23 28.08
C ALA A 419 -4.56 7.97 28.08
N PRO A 420 -3.77 8.71 28.88
CA PRO A 420 -2.35 8.43 29.02
C PRO A 420 -2.01 7.00 29.46
N ILE A 421 -2.90 6.35 30.24
CA ILE A 421 -2.74 4.95 30.66
C ILE A 421 -2.80 3.96 29.48
N ASP A 422 -3.49 4.32 28.40
CA ASP A 422 -3.65 3.51 27.19
C ASP A 422 -2.71 3.96 26.06
N GLY A 423 -1.74 4.84 26.37
CA GLY A 423 -0.71 5.30 25.43
C GLY A 423 -1.03 6.59 24.68
N GLY A 424 -2.12 7.28 25.00
CA GLY A 424 -2.41 8.61 24.44
C GLY A 424 -1.52 9.71 25.01
N ASN A 425 -1.23 10.75 24.22
CA ASN A 425 -0.42 11.89 24.68
C ASN A 425 -1.18 12.87 25.58
N GLY A 426 -2.50 12.70 25.73
CA GLY A 426 -3.38 13.52 26.58
C GLY A 426 -3.82 14.85 25.96
N GLU A 427 -3.37 15.22 24.76
CA GLU A 427 -3.67 16.53 24.18
C GLU A 427 -5.16 16.69 23.82
N ALA A 428 -5.82 15.63 23.35
CA ALA A 428 -7.25 15.68 23.05
C ALA A 428 -8.10 15.49 24.32
N THR A 429 -7.70 14.60 25.23
CA THR A 429 -8.52 14.20 26.39
C THR A 429 -8.43 15.15 27.58
N LYS A 430 -7.48 16.09 27.63
CA LYS A 430 -7.29 17.04 28.74
C LYS A 430 -8.53 17.88 29.10
N ASN A 431 -9.44 18.07 28.15
CA ASN A 431 -10.66 18.88 28.33
C ASN A 431 -11.89 18.05 28.73
N LEU A 432 -11.78 16.72 28.74
CA LEU A 432 -12.85 15.82 29.16
C LEU A 432 -12.89 15.71 30.68
N ALA A 433 -14.11 15.75 31.23
CA ALA A 433 -14.32 15.49 32.65
C ALA A 433 -14.19 13.99 32.98
N ASN A 434 -14.64 13.12 32.07
CA ASN A 434 -14.59 11.67 32.19
C ASN A 434 -13.87 11.10 30.98
N ILE A 435 -12.63 10.65 31.17
CA ILE A 435 -11.82 10.04 30.12
C ILE A 435 -12.06 8.54 30.17
N ALA A 436 -12.52 7.97 29.06
CA ALA A 436 -12.62 6.53 28.86
C ALA A 436 -11.23 5.91 28.73
N THR A 437 -11.11 4.69 29.23
CA THR A 437 -9.92 3.86 29.17
C THR A 437 -10.26 2.47 28.65
N THR A 438 -9.25 1.66 28.33
CA THR A 438 -9.44 0.24 28.00
C THR A 438 -10.19 -0.53 29.08
N LEU A 439 -10.11 -0.12 30.35
CA LEU A 439 -10.82 -0.73 31.49
C LEU A 439 -12.34 -0.51 31.45
N ASP A 440 -12.80 0.44 30.64
CA ASP A 440 -14.22 0.71 30.43
C ASP A 440 -14.81 -0.17 29.31
N ASP A 441 -13.99 -0.92 28.56
CA ASP A 441 -14.45 -1.89 27.57
C ASP A 441 -15.05 -3.12 28.28
N PRO A 442 -16.35 -3.41 28.09
CA PRO A 442 -16.98 -4.58 28.70
C PRO A 442 -16.44 -5.92 28.17
N GLN A 443 -15.68 -5.92 27.06
CA GLN A 443 -15.09 -7.10 26.42
C GLN A 443 -13.55 -7.09 26.46
N LEU A 444 -12.93 -6.31 27.36
CA LEU A 444 -11.47 -6.20 27.49
C LEU A 444 -10.74 -7.56 27.57
N ASP A 445 -11.30 -8.51 28.31
CA ASP A 445 -10.69 -9.84 28.50
C ASP A 445 -10.99 -10.81 27.33
N GLU A 446 -11.89 -10.44 26.41
CA GLU A 446 -12.37 -11.28 25.30
C GLU A 446 -11.76 -10.86 23.95
N LEU A 447 -11.26 -9.63 23.84
CA LEU A 447 -10.78 -9.04 22.59
C LEU A 447 -9.28 -8.71 22.63
N PRO A 448 -8.61 -8.58 21.47
CA PRO A 448 -7.26 -8.05 21.41
C PRO A 448 -7.19 -6.63 21.99
N LEU A 449 -6.13 -6.33 22.74
CA LEU A 449 -5.97 -5.03 23.43
C LEU A 449 -6.12 -3.82 22.51
N GLU A 450 -5.65 -3.91 21.27
CA GLU A 450 -5.75 -2.80 20.30
C GLU A 450 -7.21 -2.49 19.94
N VAL A 451 -8.11 -3.49 19.95
CA VAL A 451 -9.55 -3.28 19.76
C VAL A 451 -10.15 -2.50 20.93
N SER A 452 -9.77 -2.83 22.18
CA SER A 452 -10.21 -2.09 23.37
C SER A 452 -9.61 -0.69 23.47
N LYS A 453 -8.44 -0.46 22.89
CA LYS A 453 -7.87 0.90 22.77
C LYS A 453 -8.64 1.74 21.77
N GLU A 454 -9.08 1.16 20.66
CA GLU A 454 -9.94 1.85 19.69
C GLU A 454 -11.30 2.18 20.30
N TYR A 455 -11.93 1.23 21.01
CA TYR A 455 -13.14 1.46 21.80
C TYR A 455 -13.04 2.70 22.71
N ALA A 456 -11.95 2.79 23.48
CA ALA A 456 -11.74 3.91 24.41
C ALA A 456 -11.49 5.24 23.67
N ALA A 457 -10.73 5.21 22.57
CA ALA A 457 -10.47 6.38 21.73
C ALA A 457 -11.77 6.94 21.16
N ASP A 458 -12.59 6.07 20.58
CA ASP A 458 -13.87 6.42 19.97
C ASP A 458 -14.85 7.02 21.00
N LEU A 459 -14.90 6.43 22.20
CA LEU A 459 -15.75 6.95 23.26
C LEU A 459 -15.32 8.36 23.68
N ASN A 460 -14.01 8.60 23.77
CA ASN A 460 -13.47 9.93 24.05
C ASN A 460 -13.72 10.91 22.89
N ILE A 461 -13.71 10.47 21.63
CA ILE A 461 -14.05 11.28 20.46
C ILE A 461 -15.51 11.73 20.53
N LEU A 462 -16.46 10.81 20.77
CA LEU A 462 -17.88 11.15 20.89
C LEU A 462 -18.14 12.10 22.06
N ARG A 463 -17.50 11.89 23.22
CA ARG A 463 -17.60 12.83 24.36
C ARG A 463 -17.10 14.23 24.04
N LEU A 464 -15.99 14.34 23.30
CA LEU A 464 -15.48 15.64 22.85
C LEU A 464 -16.44 16.28 21.85
N HIS A 465 -17.05 15.49 20.97
CA HIS A 465 -18.06 15.95 20.05
C HIS A 465 -19.28 16.50 20.81
N ASP A 466 -19.84 15.72 21.74
CA ASP A 466 -20.97 16.07 22.59
C ASP A 466 -20.71 17.34 23.39
N GLN A 467 -19.55 17.45 24.04
CA GLN A 467 -19.17 18.66 24.79
C GLN A 467 -19.04 19.91 23.90
N LYS A 468 -18.54 19.74 22.66
CA LYS A 468 -18.28 20.86 21.74
C LYS A 468 -19.55 21.32 21.02
N HIS A 469 -20.44 20.39 20.70
CA HIS A 469 -21.58 20.60 19.82
C HIS A 469 -22.93 20.48 20.52
N ASP A 470 -22.96 20.19 21.84
CA ASP A 470 -24.18 19.99 22.64
C ASP A 470 -25.04 18.85 22.04
N THR A 471 -24.39 17.74 21.72
CA THR A 471 -25.01 16.50 21.20
C THR A 471 -25.01 15.40 22.27
N ASP A 472 -25.72 14.30 22.00
CA ASP A 472 -25.81 13.10 22.86
C ASP A 472 -25.33 11.83 22.11
N LEU A 473 -24.33 11.96 21.23
CA LEU A 473 -23.88 10.89 20.34
C LEU A 473 -23.29 9.68 21.08
N GLU A 474 -22.70 9.86 22.26
CA GLU A 474 -22.28 8.73 23.11
C GLU A 474 -23.46 7.79 23.43
N LEU A 475 -24.69 8.31 23.54
CA LEU A 475 -25.90 7.52 23.81
C LEU A 475 -26.52 6.94 22.54
N GLU A 476 -26.03 7.34 21.36
CA GLU A 476 -26.50 6.90 20.05
C GLU A 476 -25.52 5.94 19.36
N SER A 477 -24.48 5.46 20.07
CA SER A 477 -23.52 4.48 19.55
C SER A 477 -24.20 3.19 19.05
N PRO A 478 -23.72 2.59 17.94
CA PRO A 478 -22.57 3.03 17.15
C PRO A 478 -22.89 4.23 16.23
N VAL A 479 -21.96 5.18 16.15
CA VAL A 479 -22.09 6.38 15.31
C VAL A 479 -21.28 6.23 14.03
N VAL A 480 -21.93 6.35 12.88
CA VAL A 480 -21.23 6.53 11.59
C VAL A 480 -21.20 8.02 11.26
N CYS A 481 -20.02 8.64 11.40
CA CYS A 481 -19.84 10.08 11.24
C CYS A 481 -20.41 10.61 9.92
N GLN A 482 -20.33 9.80 8.87
CA GLN A 482 -20.75 10.12 7.51
C GLN A 482 -22.26 10.22 7.32
N ARG A 483 -23.05 9.75 8.30
CA ARG A 483 -24.49 10.02 8.35
C ARG A 483 -24.77 11.52 8.42
N CYS A 484 -23.91 12.25 9.12
CA CYS A 484 -24.00 13.71 9.23
C CYS A 484 -22.98 14.40 8.33
N HIS A 485 -21.73 13.92 8.31
CA HIS A 485 -20.65 14.57 7.58
C HIS A 485 -20.47 13.94 6.19
N TYR A 486 -20.94 14.59 5.13
CA TYR A 486 -20.84 14.01 3.78
C TYR A 486 -19.41 13.61 3.39
N THR A 487 -19.27 12.51 2.65
CA THR A 487 -18.06 12.17 1.91
C THR A 487 -18.45 11.52 0.58
N PRO A 488 -17.88 11.95 -0.57
CA PRO A 488 -18.12 11.29 -1.85
C PRO A 488 -17.74 9.80 -1.84
N ALA A 489 -16.79 9.38 -0.99
CA ALA A 489 -16.32 7.99 -0.94
C ALA A 489 -17.40 6.98 -0.49
N LEU A 490 -18.40 7.42 0.30
CA LEU A 490 -19.53 6.59 0.74
C LEU A 490 -20.84 6.94 0.03
N ASP A 491 -20.81 7.86 -0.93
CA ASP A 491 -21.95 8.14 -1.80
C ASP A 491 -21.94 7.18 -2.98
N LEU A 492 -22.15 5.90 -2.68
CA LEU A 492 -22.00 4.80 -3.64
C LEU A 492 -22.92 4.98 -4.85
N ALA A 493 -24.12 5.55 -4.64
CA ALA A 493 -25.09 5.82 -5.69
C ALA A 493 -24.96 7.24 -6.30
N GLN A 494 -23.96 8.03 -5.88
CA GLN A 494 -23.61 9.36 -6.41
C GLN A 494 -24.77 10.38 -6.35
N LEU A 495 -25.59 10.28 -5.30
CA LEU A 495 -26.80 11.12 -5.13
C LEU A 495 -26.46 12.52 -4.61
N GLY A 496 -25.29 12.70 -4.02
CA GLY A 496 -24.85 13.88 -3.30
C GLY A 496 -25.12 13.83 -1.81
N PRO A 497 -24.78 14.92 -1.08
CA PRO A 497 -25.21 15.13 0.29
C PRO A 497 -26.74 15.12 0.39
N LEU A 498 -27.28 14.31 1.28
CA LEU A 498 -28.72 14.23 1.57
C LEU A 498 -29.01 14.62 3.02
N GLY A 499 -30.10 15.36 3.26
CA GLY A 499 -30.45 15.85 4.59
C GLY A 499 -31.97 15.95 4.83
N PRO A 500 -32.38 16.60 5.94
CA PRO A 500 -33.79 16.85 6.22
C PRO A 500 -34.49 17.56 5.07
N GLY A 501 -35.56 16.94 4.56
CA GLY A 501 -36.31 17.43 3.41
C GLY A 501 -36.12 16.58 2.15
N ASP A 502 -35.07 15.76 2.08
CA ASP A 502 -34.87 14.82 1.00
C ASP A 502 -35.58 13.48 1.28
N GLY A 503 -36.41 13.02 0.34
CA GLY A 503 -37.14 11.76 0.47
C GLY A 503 -36.25 10.51 0.55
N LEU A 504 -34.98 10.64 0.14
CA LEU A 504 -33.98 9.57 0.16
C LEU A 504 -32.96 9.73 1.31
N ALA A 505 -33.06 10.77 2.14
CA ALA A 505 -32.05 11.01 3.18
C ALA A 505 -31.89 9.84 4.14
N ASN A 506 -32.96 9.09 4.42
CA ASN A 506 -32.94 7.94 5.34
C ASN A 506 -32.24 8.24 6.68
N GLY A 507 -32.49 9.42 7.24
CA GLY A 507 -31.89 9.86 8.50
C GLY A 507 -30.50 10.52 8.38
N ARG A 508 -30.01 10.75 7.15
CA ARG A 508 -28.82 11.58 6.89
C ARG A 508 -29.09 13.06 7.16
N GLU A 509 -28.02 13.77 7.53
CA GLU A 509 -27.98 15.19 7.89
C GLU A 509 -26.89 15.95 7.11
N GLN A 510 -26.53 15.43 5.93
CA GLN A 510 -25.33 15.82 5.18
C GLN A 510 -25.36 17.21 4.56
N THR A 511 -26.53 17.85 4.54
CA THR A 511 -26.70 19.21 4.00
C THR A 511 -26.57 20.29 5.07
N THR A 512 -26.59 19.94 6.35
CA THR A 512 -26.63 20.91 7.46
C THR A 512 -25.28 21.09 8.16
N VAL A 513 -24.35 20.15 7.97
CA VAL A 513 -23.00 20.19 8.53
C VAL A 513 -21.94 20.01 7.46
N ARG A 514 -20.71 20.42 7.77
CA ARG A 514 -19.57 20.33 6.84
C ARG A 514 -19.20 18.87 6.57
N SER A 515 -18.52 18.62 5.45
CA SER A 515 -18.07 17.29 5.04
C SER A 515 -17.10 16.66 6.05
N MET A 516 -16.88 15.35 5.95
CA MET A 516 -15.85 14.66 6.75
C MET A 516 -14.46 15.23 6.52
N SER A 517 -14.11 15.56 5.27
CA SER A 517 -12.79 16.12 4.97
C SER A 517 -12.59 17.46 5.68
N ASN A 518 -13.59 18.34 5.67
CA ASN A 518 -13.49 19.64 6.32
C ASN A 518 -13.29 19.51 7.84
N VAL A 519 -14.18 18.74 8.49
CA VAL A 519 -14.17 18.64 9.97
C VAL A 519 -12.96 17.88 10.50
N MET A 520 -12.39 16.96 9.72
CA MET A 520 -11.14 16.30 10.07
C MET A 520 -9.95 17.20 9.76
N HIS A 521 -9.74 17.60 8.51
CA HIS A 521 -8.49 18.23 8.10
C HIS A 521 -8.38 19.69 8.58
N SER A 522 -9.40 20.53 8.36
CA SER A 522 -9.33 21.95 8.77
C SER A 522 -9.27 22.11 10.29
N HIS A 523 -9.99 21.26 11.04
CA HIS A 523 -9.94 21.33 12.50
C HIS A 523 -8.55 20.96 13.00
N HIS A 524 -8.07 19.76 12.67
CA HIS A 524 -6.81 19.23 13.17
C HIS A 524 -5.60 20.02 12.66
N GLY A 525 -5.59 20.45 11.40
CA GLY A 525 -4.52 21.28 10.84
C GLY A 525 -4.37 22.66 11.52
N SER A 526 -5.39 23.11 12.26
CA SER A 526 -5.36 24.39 13.00
C SER A 526 -4.97 24.25 14.48
N LEU A 527 -4.94 23.02 15.00
CA LEU A 527 -4.69 22.77 16.42
C LEU A 527 -3.26 23.12 16.80
N ARG A 528 -3.11 23.61 18.03
CA ARG A 528 -1.82 23.97 18.62
C ARG A 528 -1.61 23.28 19.97
N ASN A 529 -0.39 22.86 20.23
CA ASN A 529 0.02 22.29 21.52
C ASN A 529 0.08 23.38 22.61
N ALA A 530 0.40 22.99 23.85
CA ALA A 530 0.51 23.91 24.98
C ALA A 530 1.60 24.99 24.81
N GLN A 531 2.57 24.75 23.94
CA GLN A 531 3.67 25.66 23.60
C GLN A 531 3.29 26.64 22.47
N GLY A 532 2.10 26.50 21.88
CA GLY A 532 1.61 27.34 20.79
C GLY A 532 2.09 26.92 19.39
N GLU A 533 2.79 25.80 19.28
CA GLU A 533 3.22 25.21 18.00
C GLU A 533 2.09 24.40 17.39
N LEU A 534 2.09 24.20 16.07
CA LEU A 534 1.10 23.34 15.43
C LEU A 534 1.23 21.91 15.97
N LEU A 535 0.10 21.30 16.30
CA LEU A 535 0.08 19.92 16.80
C LEU A 535 0.57 18.94 15.72
N PHE A 536 0.21 19.22 14.47
CA PHE A 536 0.70 18.50 13.29
C PHE A 536 1.69 19.41 12.55
N PRO A 537 3.00 19.09 12.55
CA PRO A 537 4.02 19.92 11.91
C PRO A 537 3.88 19.92 10.38
N ALA A 538 4.37 20.96 9.72
CA ALA A 538 4.52 20.95 8.26
C ALA A 538 5.70 20.06 7.85
N MET A 539 5.59 19.41 6.69
CA MET A 539 6.69 18.64 6.11
C MET A 539 7.69 19.54 5.41
N ASP A 540 8.97 19.16 5.48
CA ASP A 540 9.99 19.84 4.69
C ASP A 540 9.76 19.58 3.18
N PRO A 541 9.99 20.58 2.31
CA PRO A 541 9.85 20.42 0.87
C PRO A 541 10.64 19.23 0.33
N PRO A 542 10.18 18.57 -0.74
CA PRO A 542 10.84 17.37 -1.28
C PRO A 542 12.28 17.66 -1.76
N VAL A 543 12.56 18.91 -2.13
CA VAL A 543 13.89 19.41 -2.51
C VAL A 543 14.17 20.71 -1.76
N ASP A 544 15.36 20.82 -1.18
CA ASP A 544 15.76 22.01 -0.44
C ASP A 544 16.13 23.18 -1.37
N SER A 545 16.34 24.37 -0.80
CA SER A 545 16.72 25.57 -1.55
C SER A 545 18.04 25.47 -2.35
N THR A 546 18.82 24.42 -2.14
CA THR A 546 20.08 24.15 -2.83
C THR A 546 19.95 23.06 -3.90
N GLY A 547 18.76 22.49 -4.07
CA GLY A 547 18.49 21.45 -5.06
C GLY A 547 18.74 20.02 -4.56
N ASN A 548 19.00 19.82 -3.26
CA ASN A 548 19.20 18.48 -2.71
C ASN A 548 17.87 17.87 -2.27
N PRO A 549 17.67 16.55 -2.43
CA PRO A 549 16.51 15.88 -1.84
C PRO A 549 16.47 16.06 -0.32
N ARG A 550 15.26 16.11 0.24
CA ARG A 550 15.07 16.12 1.70
C ARG A 550 15.65 14.88 2.38
N ASP A 551 15.91 15.00 3.68
CA ASP A 551 16.29 13.86 4.51
C ASP A 551 15.12 12.88 4.67
N ALA A 552 15.33 11.63 4.25
CA ALA A 552 14.28 10.63 4.22
C ALA A 552 13.80 10.21 5.63
N LEU A 553 14.69 10.21 6.63
CA LEU A 553 14.34 9.81 7.99
C LEU A 553 13.49 10.90 8.65
N GLN A 554 13.93 12.15 8.57
CA GLN A 554 13.18 13.30 9.09
C GLN A 554 11.82 13.41 8.41
N ALA A 555 11.76 13.22 7.08
CA ALA A 555 10.50 13.26 6.35
C ALA A 555 9.53 12.15 6.78
N ARG A 556 10.05 10.95 7.06
CA ARG A 556 9.26 9.83 7.61
C ARG A 556 8.75 10.14 9.02
N GLU A 557 9.57 10.68 9.90
CA GLU A 557 9.15 11.09 11.26
C GLU A 557 8.00 12.12 11.21
N VAL A 558 8.10 13.11 10.31
CA VAL A 558 7.04 14.10 10.13
C VAL A 558 5.79 13.46 9.54
N LEU A 559 5.91 12.54 8.58
CA LEU A 559 4.76 11.81 8.03
C LEU A 559 4.04 11.01 9.12
N GLU A 560 4.79 10.32 9.96
CA GLU A 560 4.27 9.59 11.13
C GLU A 560 3.62 10.50 12.16
N ALA A 561 4.12 11.72 12.32
CA ALA A 561 3.53 12.74 13.20
C ALA A 561 2.35 13.51 12.58
N THR A 562 2.04 13.29 11.29
CA THR A 562 1.04 14.04 10.53
C THR A 562 -0.02 13.12 9.91
N CYS A 563 0.07 12.84 8.61
CA CYS A 563 -0.96 12.13 7.86
C CYS A 563 -1.21 10.72 8.43
N TYR A 564 -0.16 10.03 8.89
CA TYR A 564 -0.28 8.67 9.44
C TYR A 564 -0.78 8.61 10.89
N GLN A 565 -1.17 9.74 11.46
CA GLN A 565 -1.98 9.74 12.69
C GLN A 565 -3.43 9.34 12.40
N CYS A 566 -3.92 9.57 11.18
CA CYS A 566 -5.31 9.29 10.80
C CYS A 566 -5.44 8.35 9.61
N HIS A 567 -4.48 8.36 8.68
CA HIS A 567 -4.44 7.46 7.54
C HIS A 567 -3.56 6.23 7.80
N PRO A 568 -3.87 5.08 7.18
CA PRO A 568 -3.06 3.88 7.32
C PRO A 568 -1.61 4.12 6.88
N GLY A 569 -0.64 3.80 7.72
CA GLY A 569 0.74 4.18 7.39
C GLY A 569 1.80 3.87 8.41
N ARG A 570 1.48 3.93 9.71
CA ARG A 570 2.45 3.64 10.77
C ARG A 570 2.84 2.16 10.79
N ARG A 571 1.87 1.29 10.53
CA ARG A 571 2.08 -0.16 10.44
C ARG A 571 1.77 -0.72 9.07
N THR A 572 0.91 -0.06 8.29
CA THR A 572 0.48 -0.63 7.01
C THR A 572 1.15 0.00 5.80
N ASP A 573 1.63 1.26 5.86
CA ASP A 573 2.17 2.04 4.73
C ASP A 573 1.25 2.15 3.51
N CYS A 574 0.16 2.93 3.61
CA CYS A 574 -0.72 3.17 2.45
C CYS A 574 0.08 3.62 1.21
N LEU A 575 0.99 4.59 1.40
CA LEU A 575 1.90 5.04 0.35
C LEU A 575 3.11 4.12 0.24
N ARG A 576 3.16 3.37 -0.86
CA ARG A 576 4.22 2.43 -1.21
C ARG A 576 4.53 2.52 -2.70
N GLY A 577 5.25 1.54 -3.25
CA GLY A 577 5.52 1.51 -4.68
C GLY A 577 6.63 2.47 -5.13
N ALA A 578 6.61 2.82 -6.42
CA ALA A 578 7.67 3.54 -7.10
C ALA A 578 7.83 4.98 -6.61
N MET A 579 6.72 5.67 -6.31
CA MET A 579 6.74 7.07 -5.83
C MET A 579 7.29 7.14 -4.40
N ALA A 580 6.83 6.26 -3.51
CA ALA A 580 7.37 6.15 -2.15
C ALA A 580 8.87 5.81 -2.17
N SER A 581 9.26 4.85 -3.02
CA SER A 581 10.68 4.47 -3.23
C SER A 581 11.52 5.61 -3.82
N GLY A 582 10.87 6.52 -4.56
CA GLY A 582 11.46 7.76 -5.08
C GLY A 582 11.56 8.88 -4.04
N GLY A 583 11.12 8.66 -2.80
CA GLY A 583 11.17 9.63 -1.71
C GLY A 583 9.98 10.59 -1.64
N MET A 584 8.95 10.40 -2.47
CA MET A 584 7.71 11.19 -2.39
C MET A 584 6.86 10.79 -1.19
N LEU A 585 6.15 11.75 -0.63
CA LEU A 585 5.25 11.62 0.51
C LEU A 585 3.91 12.31 0.24
N CYS A 586 2.92 12.07 1.10
CA CYS A 586 1.54 12.49 0.90
C CYS A 586 1.40 14.00 0.62
N GLN A 587 2.17 14.85 1.30
CA GLN A 587 2.09 16.29 1.15
C GLN A 587 2.64 16.79 -0.20
N ASP A 588 3.55 16.06 -0.84
CA ASP A 588 4.06 16.44 -2.17
C ASP A 588 2.99 16.30 -3.25
N CYS A 589 1.98 15.44 -2.99
CA CYS A 589 0.87 15.19 -3.89
C CYS A 589 -0.36 16.02 -3.51
N HIS A 590 -0.81 15.93 -2.25
CA HIS A 590 -2.11 16.47 -1.82
C HIS A 590 -2.05 17.84 -1.13
N GLY A 591 -0.85 18.30 -0.74
CA GLY A 591 -0.67 19.47 0.12
C GLY A 591 -0.84 19.16 1.61
N ASP A 592 -0.82 20.22 2.43
CA ASP A 592 -0.96 20.15 3.88
C ASP A 592 -2.43 19.97 4.34
N MET A 593 -2.62 19.72 5.64
CA MET A 593 -3.95 19.50 6.24
C MET A 593 -4.92 20.68 6.04
N LEU A 594 -4.44 21.92 6.02
CA LEU A 594 -5.32 23.08 5.82
C LEU A 594 -5.72 23.20 4.35
N GLN A 595 -4.82 22.90 3.41
CA GLN A 595 -5.12 22.84 1.98
C GLN A 595 -6.13 21.73 1.68
N VAL A 596 -5.92 20.53 2.22
CA VAL A 596 -6.84 19.38 2.07
C VAL A 596 -8.21 19.67 2.71
N GLY A 597 -8.24 20.38 3.85
CA GLY A 597 -9.47 20.76 4.53
C GLY A 597 -10.24 21.93 3.91
N ASN A 598 -9.61 22.71 3.02
CA ASN A 598 -10.25 23.81 2.32
C ASN A 598 -11.16 23.31 1.17
N ASP A 599 -12.26 22.69 1.55
CA ASP A 599 -13.14 21.97 0.63
C ASP A 599 -14.47 22.69 0.34
N PHE A 600 -15.22 22.12 -0.61
CA PHE A 600 -16.50 22.63 -1.10
C PHE A 600 -17.60 22.79 -0.04
N SER A 601 -17.43 22.22 1.16
CA SER A 601 -18.41 22.29 2.24
C SER A 601 -18.10 23.36 3.29
N ARG A 602 -17.01 24.12 3.14
CA ARG A 602 -16.48 25.06 4.16
C ARG A 602 -17.49 26.10 4.67
N ARG A 603 -18.52 26.45 3.89
CA ARG A 603 -19.60 27.40 4.26
C ARG A 603 -20.89 26.76 4.78
N VAL A 604 -20.99 25.43 4.71
CA VAL A 604 -22.14 24.70 5.25
C VAL A 604 -22.17 24.82 6.76
N THR A 605 -23.30 25.26 7.30
CA THR A 605 -23.58 25.34 8.73
C THR A 605 -25.07 25.09 8.98
N PRO A 606 -25.49 24.83 10.23
CA PRO A 606 -26.91 24.72 10.56
C PRO A 606 -27.74 25.96 10.18
N ASP A 607 -27.12 27.15 10.20
CA ASP A 607 -27.76 28.42 9.81
C ASP A 607 -27.75 28.66 8.29
N ASN A 608 -26.99 27.87 7.54
CA ASN A 608 -26.80 27.99 6.09
C ASN A 608 -26.68 26.60 5.44
N PRO A 609 -27.74 25.76 5.52
CA PRO A 609 -27.71 24.40 5.01
C PRO A 609 -27.64 24.39 3.48
N GLY A 610 -26.83 23.50 2.92
CA GLY A 610 -26.68 23.28 1.49
C GLY A 610 -25.84 24.33 0.76
N ASP A 611 -25.12 25.22 1.47
CA ASP A 611 -24.22 26.21 0.86
C ASP A 611 -22.90 25.58 0.38
N PHE A 612 -23.01 24.65 -0.56
CA PHE A 612 -21.90 23.98 -1.22
C PHE A 612 -21.28 24.87 -2.29
N GLU A 613 -19.95 25.05 -2.23
CA GLU A 613 -19.18 25.77 -3.23
C GLU A 613 -18.69 24.81 -4.32
N LEU A 614 -19.59 24.46 -5.25
CA LEU A 614 -19.34 23.50 -6.32
C LEU A 614 -19.31 24.18 -7.70
N GLY A 615 -18.22 23.95 -8.43
CA GLY A 615 -18.00 24.44 -9.79
C GLY A 615 -17.17 23.44 -10.59
N GLY A 616 -17.22 23.57 -11.92
CA GLY A 616 -16.44 22.73 -12.84
C GLY A 616 -15.09 23.29 -13.22
N ASP A 617 -14.72 24.43 -12.65
CA ASP A 617 -13.53 25.21 -12.97
C ASP A 617 -12.43 25.09 -11.90
N TYR A 618 -12.40 24.01 -11.11
CA TYR A 618 -11.45 23.83 -10.00
C TYR A 618 -9.98 24.10 -10.38
N TYR A 619 -9.56 23.66 -11.57
CA TYR A 619 -8.17 23.80 -12.03
C TYR A 619 -7.84 25.20 -12.59
N THR A 620 -8.84 26.03 -12.87
CA THR A 620 -8.64 27.36 -13.50
C THR A 620 -9.12 28.53 -12.62
N ASN A 621 -9.94 28.26 -11.62
CA ASN A 621 -10.49 29.24 -10.70
C ASN A 621 -9.85 29.10 -9.31
N PRO A 622 -9.08 30.10 -8.82
CA PRO A 622 -8.44 30.04 -7.52
C PRO A 622 -9.41 30.03 -6.34
N ASP A 623 -10.64 30.54 -6.51
CA ASP A 623 -11.63 30.62 -5.43
C ASP A 623 -12.41 29.31 -5.25
N GLN A 624 -12.46 28.47 -6.29
CA GLN A 624 -13.15 27.17 -6.28
C GLN A 624 -12.36 26.18 -5.39
N PRO A 625 -12.95 25.73 -4.26
CA PRO A 625 -12.30 24.79 -3.37
C PRO A 625 -12.31 23.37 -3.94
N ARG A 626 -11.52 22.49 -3.33
CA ARG A 626 -11.43 21.09 -3.74
C ARG A 626 -12.70 20.31 -3.37
N VAL A 627 -13.03 19.34 -4.20
CA VAL A 627 -13.91 18.23 -3.85
C VAL A 627 -13.03 17.03 -3.52
N PRO A 628 -12.89 16.64 -2.25
CA PRO A 628 -12.15 15.44 -1.85
C PRO A 628 -12.67 14.23 -2.63
N TRP A 629 -11.80 13.27 -2.98
CA TRP A 629 -12.13 12.08 -3.78
C TRP A 629 -12.33 12.33 -5.29
N ALA A 630 -12.58 13.57 -5.70
CA ALA A 630 -12.79 13.94 -7.11
C ALA A 630 -11.65 14.79 -7.67
N ASN A 631 -11.05 15.66 -6.85
CA ASN A 631 -9.92 16.50 -7.22
C ASN A 631 -8.63 15.94 -6.59
N GLU A 632 -8.16 14.83 -7.14
CA GLU A 632 -6.93 14.18 -6.70
C GLU A 632 -5.76 14.47 -7.67
N PRO A 633 -4.51 14.32 -7.21
CA PRO A 633 -3.33 14.43 -8.07
C PRO A 633 -3.36 13.41 -9.21
N GLY A 634 -3.00 13.86 -10.41
CA GLY A 634 -2.92 13.03 -11.61
C GLY A 634 -1.49 12.60 -11.93
N CYS A 635 -1.34 11.68 -12.88
CA CYS A 635 -0.04 11.34 -13.46
C CYS A 635 0.58 12.58 -14.11
N GLY A 636 -0.23 13.35 -14.84
CA GLY A 636 0.20 14.57 -15.52
C GLY A 636 0.73 15.65 -14.56
N SER A 637 0.38 15.59 -13.28
CA SER A 637 0.82 16.57 -12.28
C SER A 637 2.32 16.52 -11.99
N CYS A 638 2.99 15.38 -12.22
CA CYS A 638 4.44 15.25 -12.13
C CYS A 638 5.11 14.73 -13.40
N HIS A 639 4.37 13.97 -14.21
CA HIS A 639 4.79 13.48 -15.52
C HIS A 639 4.32 14.43 -16.63
N THR A 640 4.78 15.67 -16.56
CA THR A 640 4.24 16.82 -17.33
C THR A 640 4.53 16.82 -18.83
N GLY A 641 4.99 15.71 -19.39
CA GLY A 641 5.36 15.58 -20.79
C GLY A 641 6.60 14.71 -21.01
N ASP A 642 7.32 14.99 -22.09
CA ASP A 642 8.43 14.19 -22.58
C ASP A 642 9.76 14.96 -22.55
N ALA A 643 10.84 14.36 -23.05
CA ALA A 643 12.17 14.95 -23.00
C ALA A 643 12.31 16.25 -23.83
N MET A 644 11.36 16.54 -24.72
CA MET A 644 11.37 17.72 -25.57
C MET A 644 10.41 18.82 -25.12
N ASP A 645 9.33 18.44 -24.42
CA ASP A 645 8.31 19.37 -23.92
C ASP A 645 7.77 18.87 -22.57
N ASN A 646 8.18 19.54 -21.48
CA ASN A 646 7.78 19.28 -20.10
C ASN A 646 7.91 20.56 -19.25
N MET A 647 7.36 20.54 -18.03
CA MET A 647 7.31 21.71 -17.15
C MET A 647 8.48 21.82 -16.17
N ARG A 648 9.54 21.02 -16.30
CA ARG A 648 10.64 20.96 -15.32
C ARG A 648 11.27 22.30 -14.97
N ASP A 649 11.47 23.14 -15.99
CA ASP A 649 12.15 24.43 -15.86
C ASP A 649 11.15 25.61 -15.75
N GLU A 650 9.86 25.31 -15.58
CA GLU A 650 8.81 26.32 -15.46
C GLU A 650 8.75 26.93 -14.04
N PRO A 651 8.44 28.23 -13.91
CA PRO A 651 8.39 28.90 -12.61
C PRO A 651 7.43 28.24 -11.61
N GLY A 652 7.91 28.01 -10.38
CA GLY A 652 7.13 27.43 -9.29
C GLY A 652 6.98 25.91 -9.33
N THR A 653 7.61 25.23 -10.30
CA THR A 653 7.69 23.76 -10.30
C THR A 653 8.89 23.29 -9.47
N LEU A 654 8.74 22.12 -8.83
CA LEU A 654 9.85 21.44 -8.16
C LEU A 654 10.30 20.26 -8.98
N ALA A 655 11.47 20.41 -9.58
CA ALA A 655 12.12 19.43 -10.44
C ALA A 655 12.68 18.24 -9.62
N ALA A 656 12.48 17.01 -10.10
CA ALA A 656 13.13 15.85 -9.46
C ALA A 656 14.66 15.91 -9.64
N PRO A 657 15.47 15.75 -8.58
CA PRO A 657 16.90 16.10 -8.59
C PRO A 657 17.78 15.19 -9.45
N TYR A 658 17.35 13.95 -9.73
CA TYR A 658 18.08 12.96 -10.53
C TYR A 658 17.43 12.67 -11.89
N ASP A 659 16.58 13.58 -12.33
CA ASP A 659 15.75 13.45 -13.52
C ASP A 659 15.97 14.65 -14.46
N SER A 660 15.60 14.51 -15.73
CA SER A 660 15.62 15.62 -16.70
C SER A 660 14.22 16.02 -17.21
N VAL A 661 13.16 15.36 -16.73
CA VAL A 661 11.78 15.48 -17.23
C VAL A 661 10.77 15.64 -16.09
N ARG A 662 10.84 14.79 -15.06
CA ARG A 662 9.78 14.71 -14.03
C ARG A 662 9.90 15.78 -12.94
N LEU A 663 8.74 16.12 -12.38
CA LEU A 663 8.62 16.89 -11.13
C LEU A 663 8.57 15.97 -9.91
N ILE A 664 8.73 16.53 -8.72
CA ILE A 664 8.65 15.85 -7.42
C ILE A 664 7.61 16.47 -6.49
N GLN A 665 6.78 17.37 -7.03
CA GLN A 665 5.62 17.96 -6.37
C GLN A 665 4.50 18.09 -7.40
N ALA A 666 3.27 17.75 -7.03
CA ALA A 666 2.12 17.70 -7.94
C ALA A 666 1.45 19.06 -8.16
N TYR A 667 1.81 20.08 -7.40
CA TYR A 667 1.26 21.43 -7.46
C TYR A 667 2.38 22.47 -7.45
N LEU A 668 2.05 23.70 -7.86
CA LEU A 668 3.03 24.80 -7.92
C LEU A 668 3.35 25.34 -6.52
N GLU A 669 4.61 25.72 -6.29
CA GLU A 669 5.03 26.42 -5.08
C GLU A 669 4.20 27.69 -4.83
N GLY A 670 3.71 27.83 -3.60
CA GLY A 670 2.89 28.97 -3.21
C GLY A 670 1.41 28.86 -3.58
N ASP A 671 0.96 27.76 -4.19
CA ASP A 671 -0.47 27.50 -4.39
C ASP A 671 -1.16 27.26 -3.02
N GLY A 672 -2.07 28.17 -2.65
CA GLY A 672 -2.77 28.13 -1.37
C GLY A 672 -3.79 27.00 -1.20
N LYS A 673 -4.09 26.22 -2.25
CA LYS A 673 -4.99 25.06 -2.23
C LYS A 673 -4.35 23.77 -2.76
N ALA A 674 -3.05 23.79 -3.07
CA ALA A 674 -2.32 22.67 -3.67
C ALA A 674 -3.03 22.10 -4.92
N THR A 675 -3.43 22.97 -5.85
CA THR A 675 -4.10 22.54 -7.09
C THR A 675 -3.17 21.64 -7.90
N PRO A 676 -3.58 20.41 -8.25
CA PRO A 676 -2.77 19.56 -9.10
C PRO A 676 -2.48 20.23 -10.45
N ILE A 677 -1.23 20.11 -10.91
CA ILE A 677 -0.80 20.60 -12.21
C ILE A 677 -1.51 19.80 -13.30
N VAL A 678 -2.03 20.53 -14.29
CA VAL A 678 -2.62 19.99 -15.52
C VAL A 678 -1.71 20.40 -16.68
N PRO A 679 -0.84 19.51 -17.18
CA PRO A 679 0.17 19.87 -18.18
C PRO A 679 -0.45 20.07 -19.56
N SER A 680 0.21 20.83 -20.44
CA SER A 680 -0.19 20.92 -21.86
C SER A 680 0.20 19.67 -22.65
N ASN A 681 1.37 19.09 -22.38
CA ASN A 681 1.78 17.82 -22.95
C ASN A 681 1.15 16.67 -22.15
N LYS A 682 0.23 15.95 -22.79
CA LYS A 682 -0.58 14.89 -22.17
C LYS A 682 -0.02 13.48 -22.32
N ARG A 683 1.20 13.30 -22.84
CA ARG A 683 1.76 11.97 -23.17
C ARG A 683 1.66 10.95 -22.03
N PHE A 684 1.82 11.39 -20.78
CA PHE A 684 1.77 10.56 -19.58
C PHE A 684 0.69 11.03 -18.60
N ALA A 685 -0.24 11.84 -19.07
CA ALA A 685 -1.37 12.29 -18.26
C ALA A 685 -2.53 11.30 -18.40
N GLU A 686 -3.32 11.24 -17.35
CA GLU A 686 -4.67 10.69 -17.34
C GLU A 686 -5.57 11.33 -18.40
N ASP A 687 -6.67 10.63 -18.72
CA ASP A 687 -7.70 11.13 -19.63
C ASP A 687 -8.25 12.47 -19.16
N VAL A 688 -8.74 13.28 -20.09
CA VAL A 688 -9.37 14.56 -19.79
C VAL A 688 -10.82 14.56 -20.25
N ILE A 689 -11.65 15.36 -19.58
CA ILE A 689 -13.04 15.53 -19.95
C ILE A 689 -13.12 16.23 -21.30
N GLU A 690 -13.53 15.50 -22.34
CA GLU A 690 -13.68 16.03 -23.69
C GLU A 690 -15.03 16.74 -23.90
N ALA A 691 -15.12 17.53 -24.98
CA ALA A 691 -16.31 18.34 -25.29
C ALA A 691 -17.55 17.51 -25.67
N ASP A 692 -17.36 16.26 -26.08
CA ASP A 692 -18.40 15.29 -26.41
C ASP A 692 -18.73 14.33 -25.25
N ASN A 693 -18.03 14.43 -24.11
CA ASN A 693 -18.32 13.61 -22.94
C ASN A 693 -19.81 13.71 -22.56
N PRO A 694 -20.50 12.59 -22.27
CA PRO A 694 -21.93 12.59 -21.97
C PRO A 694 -22.35 13.47 -20.78
N ALA A 695 -21.43 13.77 -19.86
CA ALA A 695 -21.71 14.62 -18.71
C ALA A 695 -21.66 16.12 -19.04
N VAL A 696 -21.12 16.54 -20.19
CA VAL A 696 -20.82 17.94 -20.55
C VAL A 696 -22.03 18.67 -21.16
N ASP A 697 -22.32 19.87 -20.65
CA ASP A 697 -23.45 20.71 -21.09
C ASP A 697 -23.02 21.74 -22.15
N GLY A 698 -22.59 21.24 -23.30
CA GLY A 698 -22.22 22.05 -24.48
C GLY A 698 -20.81 22.65 -24.44
N SER A 699 -20.44 23.38 -25.50
CA SER A 699 -19.04 23.73 -25.80
C SER A 699 -18.37 24.74 -24.84
N ASN A 700 -19.11 25.33 -23.91
CA ASN A 700 -18.58 26.31 -22.95
C ASN A 700 -18.55 25.75 -21.52
N ASP A 701 -18.75 24.44 -21.36
CA ASP A 701 -18.71 23.81 -20.05
C ASP A 701 -17.29 23.94 -19.45
N PRO A 702 -17.16 24.47 -18.21
CA PRO A 702 -15.87 24.69 -17.58
C PRO A 702 -15.11 23.39 -17.27
N ARG A 703 -15.77 22.23 -17.32
CA ARG A 703 -15.14 20.93 -17.09
C ARG A 703 -14.24 20.48 -18.23
N ILE A 704 -14.44 20.99 -19.45
CA ILE A 704 -13.70 20.55 -20.63
C ILE A 704 -12.20 20.78 -20.40
N GLY A 705 -11.41 19.73 -20.56
CA GLY A 705 -9.96 19.70 -20.34
C GLY A 705 -9.53 19.44 -18.90
N ASN A 706 -10.45 19.32 -17.95
CA ASN A 706 -10.11 18.84 -16.60
C ASN A 706 -9.68 17.37 -16.66
N PRO A 707 -8.69 16.96 -15.86
CA PRO A 707 -8.30 15.55 -15.75
C PRO A 707 -9.41 14.70 -15.11
N MET A 708 -9.53 13.47 -15.61
CA MET A 708 -10.26 12.38 -14.98
C MET A 708 -9.37 11.70 -13.92
N LEU A 709 -9.92 10.79 -13.11
CA LEU A 709 -9.14 10.09 -12.09
C LEU A 709 -8.36 8.94 -12.73
N TYR A 710 -7.10 8.80 -12.34
CA TYR A 710 -6.21 7.71 -12.79
C TYR A 710 -6.84 6.31 -12.70
N ARG A 711 -7.57 5.99 -11.61
CA ARG A 711 -8.23 4.69 -11.40
C ARG A 711 -9.38 4.37 -12.37
N VAL A 712 -9.83 5.35 -13.15
CA VAL A 712 -10.85 5.14 -14.19
C VAL A 712 -10.36 5.56 -15.58
N SER A 713 -9.11 5.99 -15.71
CA SER A 713 -8.51 6.33 -16.99
C SER A 713 -8.02 5.08 -17.71
N THR A 714 -8.06 5.16 -19.03
CA THR A 714 -7.62 4.11 -19.94
C THR A 714 -6.42 4.58 -20.77
N GLY A 715 -5.88 3.68 -21.58
CA GLY A 715 -4.68 3.95 -22.36
C GLY A 715 -4.66 3.14 -23.65
N HIS A 716 -3.58 2.37 -23.86
CA HIS A 716 -3.37 1.59 -25.08
C HIS A 716 -4.51 0.60 -25.33
N GLU A 717 -5.41 0.94 -26.28
CA GLU A 717 -6.61 0.19 -26.66
C GLU A 717 -7.52 -0.09 -25.43
N ASP A 718 -7.90 0.98 -24.74
CA ASP A 718 -8.87 1.01 -23.63
C ASP A 718 -8.48 0.20 -22.38
N ILE A 719 -7.23 -0.26 -22.30
CA ILE A 719 -6.70 -0.89 -21.09
C ILE A 719 -6.52 0.16 -19.99
N PHE A 720 -7.21 -0.04 -18.87
CA PHE A 720 -7.15 0.86 -17.72
C PHE A 720 -5.72 1.01 -17.17
N CYS A 721 -5.35 2.24 -16.76
CA CYS A 721 -3.96 2.56 -16.41
C CYS A 721 -3.41 1.68 -15.28
N GLU A 722 -4.24 1.32 -14.30
CA GLU A 722 -3.86 0.47 -13.16
C GLU A 722 -3.47 -0.96 -13.57
N ALA A 723 -3.94 -1.46 -14.72
CA ALA A 723 -3.57 -2.78 -15.24
C ALA A 723 -2.06 -2.85 -15.53
N CYS A 724 -1.52 -1.76 -16.06
CA CYS A 724 -0.13 -1.67 -16.48
C CYS A 724 0.76 -1.16 -15.35
N HIS A 725 0.26 -0.23 -14.53
CA HIS A 725 1.07 0.50 -13.57
C HIS A 725 0.90 0.05 -12.11
N GLY A 726 -0.13 -0.71 -11.77
CA GLY A 726 -0.53 -1.03 -10.39
C GLY A 726 -1.53 -0.01 -9.84
N ALA A 727 -2.03 -0.23 -8.62
CA ALA A 727 -3.04 0.63 -8.02
C ALA A 727 -2.50 2.01 -7.59
N THR A 728 -3.38 3.00 -7.42
CA THR A 728 -3.06 4.25 -6.69
C THR A 728 -2.31 3.97 -5.38
N HIS A 729 -1.32 4.80 -5.03
CA HIS A 729 -0.41 4.57 -3.88
C HIS A 729 0.42 3.26 -3.89
N GLY A 730 0.18 2.33 -4.81
CA GLY A 730 0.85 1.03 -4.95
C GLY A 730 1.52 0.83 -6.32
N ILE A 731 1.77 1.92 -7.06
CA ILE A 731 2.35 1.89 -8.41
C ILE A 731 3.67 1.11 -8.43
N TRP A 732 3.81 0.18 -9.38
CA TRP A 732 4.94 -0.73 -9.46
C TRP A 732 6.24 -0.05 -9.97
N PRO A 733 7.41 -0.54 -9.54
CA PRO A 733 7.60 -1.60 -8.55
C PRO A 733 7.52 -1.09 -7.11
N ASN A 734 7.13 -1.97 -6.20
CA ASN A 734 7.45 -1.78 -4.79
C ASN A 734 8.96 -2.04 -4.58
N GLY A 735 9.63 -1.16 -3.83
CA GLY A 735 11.07 -1.23 -3.56
C GLY A 735 11.49 -2.49 -2.80
N ASN A 736 10.57 -3.11 -2.03
CA ASN A 736 10.78 -4.43 -1.47
C ASN A 736 10.54 -5.52 -2.54
N PRO A 737 11.58 -6.26 -2.96
CA PRO A 737 11.45 -7.24 -4.05
C PRO A 737 10.52 -8.42 -3.72
N LEU A 738 10.26 -8.67 -2.44
CA LEU A 738 9.37 -9.74 -1.98
C LEU A 738 7.93 -9.25 -1.74
N ALA A 739 7.66 -7.95 -1.87
CA ALA A 739 6.33 -7.38 -1.66
C ALA A 739 5.27 -8.05 -2.55
N ASN A 740 4.09 -8.30 -1.98
CA ASN A 740 2.96 -8.85 -2.72
C ASN A 740 2.54 -7.97 -3.90
N ASP A 741 2.74 -6.64 -3.84
CA ASP A 741 2.47 -5.74 -4.96
C ASP A 741 3.22 -6.15 -6.23
N ASN A 742 4.43 -6.70 -6.10
CA ASN A 742 5.23 -7.09 -7.25
C ASN A 742 4.78 -8.43 -7.87
N VAL A 743 3.91 -9.19 -7.21
CA VAL A 743 3.51 -10.54 -7.65
C VAL A 743 2.81 -10.50 -9.01
N THR A 744 1.85 -9.60 -9.21
CA THR A 744 1.10 -9.47 -10.47
C THR A 744 2.04 -9.21 -11.65
N ALA A 745 2.91 -8.21 -11.54
CA ALA A 745 3.88 -7.88 -12.58
C ALA A 745 4.84 -9.05 -12.85
N ASN A 746 5.36 -9.70 -11.80
CA ASN A 746 6.23 -10.86 -11.96
C ASN A 746 5.53 -12.02 -12.68
N GLN A 747 4.25 -12.27 -12.40
CA GLN A 747 3.48 -13.34 -13.07
C GLN A 747 3.21 -13.03 -14.54
N LEU A 748 2.97 -11.76 -14.88
CA LEU A 748 2.63 -11.36 -16.25
C LEU A 748 3.85 -11.25 -17.17
N GLN A 749 4.91 -10.56 -16.73
CA GLN A 749 6.07 -10.24 -17.58
C GLN A 749 7.39 -10.83 -17.10
N GLY A 750 7.41 -11.56 -15.97
CA GLY A 750 8.61 -12.20 -15.43
C GLY A 750 9.52 -11.28 -14.61
N HIS A 751 9.15 -10.02 -14.42
CA HIS A 751 9.87 -9.09 -13.55
C HIS A 751 8.94 -8.04 -12.91
N ALA A 752 9.39 -7.48 -11.78
CA ALA A 752 8.68 -6.39 -11.10
C ALA A 752 8.81 -5.05 -11.86
N GLY A 753 7.74 -4.26 -11.82
CA GLY A 753 7.65 -2.94 -12.44
C GLY A 753 6.39 -2.78 -13.28
N THR A 754 6.20 -1.58 -13.83
CA THR A 754 5.18 -1.32 -14.86
C THR A 754 5.26 -2.35 -15.98
N ILE A 755 4.13 -2.81 -16.47
CA ILE A 755 4.03 -3.73 -17.60
C ILE A 755 4.58 -3.05 -18.85
N GLY A 756 5.67 -3.59 -19.38
CA GLY A 756 6.31 -3.08 -20.60
C GLY A 756 6.69 -4.16 -21.59
N GLU A 757 6.64 -5.44 -21.22
CA GLU A 757 6.84 -6.51 -22.19
C GLU A 757 5.59 -6.64 -23.08
N CYS A 758 5.69 -6.17 -24.33
CA CYS A 758 4.59 -6.23 -25.31
C CYS A 758 4.05 -7.65 -25.49
N SER A 759 4.90 -8.67 -25.28
CA SER A 759 4.53 -10.08 -25.34
C SER A 759 3.53 -10.53 -24.26
N VAL A 760 3.19 -9.69 -23.27
CA VAL A 760 2.08 -9.97 -22.34
C VAL A 760 0.77 -10.04 -23.10
N CYS A 761 0.55 -9.14 -24.06
CA CYS A 761 -0.70 -9.04 -24.82
C CYS A 761 -0.54 -9.51 -26.25
N HIS A 762 0.59 -9.21 -26.89
CA HIS A 762 0.84 -9.57 -28.27
C HIS A 762 1.48 -10.96 -28.39
N ASP A 763 1.15 -11.66 -29.47
CA ASP A 763 1.78 -12.93 -29.81
C ASP A 763 3.07 -12.73 -30.61
N PRO A 764 3.95 -13.74 -30.72
CA PRO A 764 5.25 -13.60 -31.36
C PRO A 764 5.22 -13.10 -32.81
N ARG A 765 4.15 -13.37 -33.56
CA ARG A 765 4.04 -12.96 -34.98
C ARG A 765 3.97 -11.45 -35.15
N ALA A 766 3.45 -10.74 -34.15
CA ALA A 766 3.41 -9.28 -34.13
C ALA A 766 4.82 -8.67 -34.31
N PHE A 767 5.86 -9.35 -33.83
CA PHE A 767 7.25 -8.87 -33.85
C PHE A 767 8.06 -9.37 -35.05
N GLU A 768 7.52 -10.27 -35.86
CA GLU A 768 8.18 -10.83 -37.05
C GLU A 768 8.19 -9.83 -38.22
N ASP A 769 8.97 -10.14 -39.27
CA ASP A 769 9.05 -9.31 -40.49
C ASP A 769 7.67 -9.19 -41.17
N GLY A 770 7.17 -7.96 -41.29
CA GLY A 770 5.84 -7.66 -41.78
C GLY A 770 4.71 -7.76 -40.75
N GLY A 771 5.04 -8.03 -39.48
CA GLY A 771 4.10 -7.98 -38.36
C GLY A 771 3.78 -6.54 -37.93
N GLU A 772 2.65 -6.35 -37.24
CA GLU A 772 2.15 -5.03 -36.81
C GLU A 772 3.14 -4.25 -35.92
N LEU A 773 3.96 -4.95 -35.13
CA LEU A 773 4.90 -4.37 -34.19
C LEU A 773 6.35 -4.35 -34.73
N GLU A 774 6.63 -4.62 -36.02
CA GLU A 774 8.02 -4.68 -36.51
C GLU A 774 8.77 -3.34 -36.33
N LEU A 775 8.14 -2.22 -36.75
CA LEU A 775 8.72 -0.87 -36.74
C LEU A 775 7.68 0.20 -36.37
N THR A 776 6.90 -0.06 -35.31
CA THR A 776 5.89 0.88 -34.81
C THR A 776 6.37 1.73 -33.64
N MET A 777 5.73 2.88 -33.45
CA MET A 777 5.82 3.72 -32.25
C MET A 777 4.43 3.92 -31.62
N ASP A 778 3.44 3.10 -32.00
CA ASP A 778 2.04 3.24 -31.60
C ASP A 778 1.73 2.48 -30.29
N GLY A 779 2.76 2.06 -29.55
CA GLY A 779 2.60 1.47 -28.23
C GLY A 779 2.21 2.51 -27.17
N PRO A 780 1.99 2.06 -25.91
CA PRO A 780 1.63 2.94 -24.80
C PRO A 780 2.56 4.14 -24.69
N HIS A 781 2.01 5.34 -24.53
CA HIS A 781 2.76 6.62 -24.47
C HIS A 781 3.65 6.92 -25.69
N GLY A 782 3.38 6.27 -26.83
CA GLY A 782 4.20 6.37 -28.04
C GLY A 782 5.49 5.55 -27.95
N MET A 783 5.47 4.43 -27.21
CA MET A 783 6.61 3.52 -27.11
C MET A 783 6.73 2.64 -28.35
N HIS A 784 7.97 2.36 -28.74
CA HIS A 784 8.28 1.28 -29.65
C HIS A 784 8.36 -0.06 -28.91
N PRO A 785 8.30 -1.21 -29.63
CA PRO A 785 8.55 -2.52 -29.04
C PRO A 785 9.90 -2.53 -28.32
N VAL A 786 9.88 -2.94 -27.05
CA VAL A 786 11.07 -3.04 -26.20
C VAL A 786 11.63 -4.45 -26.23
N GLY A 787 12.95 -4.57 -26.39
CA GLY A 787 13.63 -5.87 -26.44
C GLY A 787 13.32 -6.72 -27.68
N SER A 788 12.79 -6.12 -28.75
CA SER A 788 12.65 -6.77 -30.05
C SER A 788 13.98 -6.75 -30.81
N ASP A 789 14.47 -7.92 -31.22
CA ASP A 789 15.66 -8.04 -32.07
C ASP A 789 15.45 -7.34 -33.42
N ASN A 790 14.24 -7.47 -33.98
CA ASN A 790 13.86 -6.80 -35.22
C ASN A 790 13.89 -5.28 -35.09
N TRP A 791 13.38 -4.73 -33.98
CA TRP A 791 13.47 -3.29 -33.70
C TRP A 791 14.93 -2.85 -33.57
N ASN A 792 15.70 -3.53 -32.70
CA ASN A 792 17.14 -3.26 -32.55
C ASN A 792 17.84 -3.27 -33.92
N ASP A 793 17.44 -4.19 -34.79
CA ASP A 793 18.07 -4.36 -36.07
C ASP A 793 17.72 -3.31 -37.12
N LYS A 794 16.46 -2.87 -37.14
CA LYS A 794 15.87 -2.12 -38.26
C LYS A 794 15.35 -0.74 -37.87
N HIS A 795 15.49 -0.29 -36.61
CA HIS A 795 14.97 1.01 -36.14
C HIS A 795 15.42 2.23 -36.98
N LYS A 796 16.55 2.14 -37.70
CA LYS A 796 16.96 3.18 -38.68
C LYS A 796 15.90 3.42 -39.76
N GLU A 797 15.17 2.38 -40.16
CA GLU A 797 14.10 2.46 -41.15
C GLU A 797 12.87 3.18 -40.57
N ALA A 798 12.57 2.98 -39.29
CA ALA A 798 11.53 3.73 -38.58
C ALA A 798 11.83 5.25 -38.58
N SER A 799 13.08 5.65 -38.34
CA SER A 799 13.49 7.07 -38.39
C SER A 799 13.27 7.71 -39.77
N ARG A 800 13.38 6.94 -40.86
CA ARG A 800 13.15 7.44 -42.24
C ARG A 800 11.68 7.65 -42.56
N ASN A 801 10.78 6.92 -41.90
CA ASN A 801 9.36 6.88 -42.20
C ASN A 801 8.50 7.65 -41.18
N GLY A 802 8.97 7.80 -39.93
CA GLY A 802 8.21 8.37 -38.79
C GLY A 802 8.70 9.73 -38.25
N GLY A 803 9.79 10.29 -38.76
CA GLY A 803 10.35 11.58 -38.32
C GLY A 803 11.23 11.50 -37.06
N ASP A 804 11.44 12.65 -36.41
CA ASP A 804 12.38 12.87 -35.27
C ASP A 804 11.74 12.59 -33.89
N ASN A 805 10.75 11.69 -33.84
CA ASN A 805 9.99 11.38 -32.62
C ASN A 805 10.80 10.65 -31.55
N CYS A 806 11.93 10.02 -31.91
CA CYS A 806 12.85 9.38 -30.97
C CYS A 806 13.32 10.33 -29.86
N ARG A 807 13.49 11.63 -30.18
CA ARG A 807 13.96 12.65 -29.23
C ARG A 807 13.00 12.86 -28.06
N SER A 808 11.71 12.56 -28.22
CA SER A 808 10.73 12.64 -27.14
C SER A 808 11.10 11.74 -25.95
N CYS A 809 11.72 10.59 -26.20
CA CYS A 809 12.09 9.63 -25.14
C CYS A 809 13.62 9.56 -24.94
N HIS A 810 14.40 9.67 -26.01
CA HIS A 810 15.87 9.56 -25.96
C HIS A 810 16.58 10.90 -25.79
N GLY A 811 15.85 12.00 -25.66
CA GLY A 811 16.42 13.34 -25.45
C GLY A 811 16.82 14.04 -26.74
N ARG A 812 17.10 15.34 -26.63
CA ARG A 812 17.25 16.26 -27.77
C ARG A 812 18.41 15.89 -28.69
N ASN A 813 19.45 15.27 -28.16
CA ASN A 813 20.63 14.82 -28.90
C ASN A 813 20.76 13.29 -28.93
N GLY A 814 19.76 12.56 -28.42
CA GLY A 814 19.81 11.11 -28.29
C GLY A 814 20.70 10.65 -27.14
N GLU A 815 20.86 11.47 -26.11
CA GLU A 815 21.68 11.19 -24.92
C GLU A 815 21.12 10.07 -24.02
N GLY A 816 19.86 9.67 -24.25
CA GLY A 816 19.11 8.82 -23.33
C GLY A 816 18.50 9.63 -22.19
N THR A 817 17.31 9.24 -21.73
CA THR A 817 16.66 9.85 -20.57
C THR A 817 16.01 8.79 -19.70
N VAL A 818 15.38 9.21 -18.60
CA VAL A 818 14.56 8.33 -17.76
C VAL A 818 13.43 7.63 -18.54
N LEU A 819 13.01 8.17 -19.69
CA LEU A 819 11.99 7.57 -20.55
C LEU A 819 12.54 6.45 -21.45
N SER A 820 13.84 6.44 -21.74
CA SER A 820 14.50 5.38 -22.53
C SER A 820 15.18 4.32 -21.65
N ARG A 821 14.81 4.26 -20.37
CA ARG A 821 15.41 3.32 -19.41
C ARG A 821 14.99 1.88 -19.66
N MET A 822 15.93 0.94 -19.54
CA MET A 822 15.64 -0.49 -19.58
C MET A 822 14.80 -0.96 -18.38
N PHE A 823 13.70 -1.67 -18.63
CA PHE A 823 12.81 -2.16 -17.56
C PHE A 823 13.33 -3.41 -16.85
N THR A 824 14.11 -4.21 -17.58
CA THR A 824 14.81 -5.40 -17.11
C THR A 824 16.16 -5.51 -17.80
N ASP A 825 17.02 -6.42 -17.33
CA ASP A 825 18.26 -6.75 -18.01
C ASP A 825 17.95 -7.29 -19.41
N ARG A 826 18.62 -6.75 -20.43
CA ARG A 826 18.44 -7.20 -21.82
C ARG A 826 19.78 -7.39 -22.50
N VAL A 827 19.83 -8.37 -23.39
CA VAL A 827 20.97 -8.53 -24.30
C VAL A 827 20.55 -7.95 -25.65
N LEU A 828 21.29 -6.96 -26.13
CA LEU A 828 21.07 -6.34 -27.43
C LEU A 828 22.29 -6.58 -28.32
N GLU A 829 22.06 -6.76 -29.61
CA GLU A 829 23.13 -6.88 -30.60
C GLU A 829 23.73 -5.50 -30.92
N CYS A 830 25.03 -5.35 -30.66
CA CYS A 830 25.83 -4.20 -31.09
C CYS A 830 26.34 -4.42 -32.51
N LYS A 831 26.02 -3.49 -33.41
CA LYS A 831 26.32 -3.62 -34.86
C LYS A 831 27.59 -2.94 -35.32
N ASP A 832 28.17 -2.10 -34.48
CA ASP A 832 29.46 -1.47 -34.74
C ASP A 832 30.22 -1.31 -33.42
N GLU A 833 31.55 -1.21 -33.53
CA GLU A 833 32.48 -1.03 -32.39
C GLU A 833 32.70 0.45 -32.06
N LYS A 834 31.71 1.31 -32.33
CA LYS A 834 31.93 2.77 -32.36
C LYS A 834 31.10 3.53 -31.33
N GLY A 835 30.25 2.85 -30.58
CA GLY A 835 29.49 3.45 -29.49
C GLY A 835 30.31 3.61 -28.20
N SER A 836 29.77 4.33 -27.22
CA SER A 836 30.36 4.47 -25.88
C SER A 836 30.11 3.28 -24.97
N PHE A 837 29.21 2.37 -25.36
CA PHE A 837 28.85 1.18 -24.59
C PHE A 837 29.15 -0.11 -25.38
N CYS A 838 28.86 -0.10 -26.69
CA CYS A 838 29.23 -1.16 -27.62
C CYS A 838 30.71 -1.05 -28.02
N ASP A 839 31.59 -1.66 -27.23
CA ASP A 839 33.04 -1.68 -27.48
C ASP A 839 33.46 -2.70 -28.57
N ASP A 840 32.63 -3.72 -28.84
CA ASP A 840 32.84 -4.77 -29.85
C ASP A 840 31.49 -5.11 -30.55
N GLU A 841 31.54 -5.62 -31.78
CA GLU A 841 30.37 -6.22 -32.45
C GLU A 841 29.90 -7.48 -31.70
N GLY A 842 28.58 -7.66 -31.58
CA GLY A 842 27.97 -8.83 -30.93
C GLY A 842 27.03 -8.50 -29.77
N PRO A 843 26.54 -9.53 -29.06
CA PRO A 843 25.56 -9.35 -28.00
C PRO A 843 26.18 -8.70 -26.77
N GLN A 844 25.59 -7.58 -26.32
CA GLN A 844 25.98 -6.86 -25.11
C GLN A 844 24.82 -6.80 -24.10
N LEU A 845 25.15 -6.90 -22.81
CA LEU A 845 24.19 -6.81 -21.72
C LEU A 845 23.93 -5.34 -21.36
N PHE A 846 22.71 -4.89 -21.61
CA PHE A 846 22.16 -3.64 -21.12
C PHE A 846 21.44 -3.91 -19.79
N PRO A 847 21.97 -3.41 -18.67
CA PRO A 847 21.36 -3.68 -17.37
C PRO A 847 20.06 -2.90 -17.19
N LYS A 848 19.17 -3.41 -16.33
CA LYS A 848 17.98 -2.70 -15.86
C LYS A 848 18.34 -1.29 -15.40
N GLY A 849 17.54 -0.31 -15.82
CA GLY A 849 17.70 1.10 -15.50
C GLY A 849 18.67 1.87 -16.39
N HIS A 850 19.44 1.19 -17.26
CA HIS A 850 20.29 1.86 -18.25
C HIS A 850 19.44 2.74 -19.17
N GLN A 851 19.73 4.03 -19.23
CA GLN A 851 19.05 4.99 -20.11
C GLN A 851 19.67 4.90 -21.49
N VAL A 852 18.98 4.23 -22.41
CA VAL A 852 19.54 3.95 -23.74
C VAL A 852 19.64 5.22 -24.54
N GLY A 853 20.86 5.55 -24.97
CA GLY A 853 21.17 6.67 -25.85
C GLY A 853 21.71 6.19 -27.19
N CYS A 854 21.62 7.03 -28.21
CA CYS A 854 22.15 6.74 -29.54
C CYS A 854 23.67 6.57 -29.52
N ALA A 855 24.37 7.28 -28.62
CA ALA A 855 25.82 7.18 -28.47
C ALA A 855 26.26 5.83 -27.91
N ASP A 856 25.39 5.06 -27.24
CA ASP A 856 25.73 3.73 -26.72
C ASP A 856 26.18 2.79 -27.84
N CYS A 857 25.59 2.93 -29.02
CA CYS A 857 25.85 2.09 -30.18
C CYS A 857 26.44 2.84 -31.39
N HIS A 858 26.55 4.19 -31.38
CA HIS A 858 26.98 4.97 -32.57
C HIS A 858 27.93 6.13 -32.26
N GLU A 859 29.02 6.22 -33.03
CA GLU A 859 30.16 7.17 -32.87
C GLU A 859 29.80 8.67 -32.78
N GLU A 860 28.72 9.12 -33.43
CA GLU A 860 28.41 10.56 -33.60
C GLU A 860 27.10 11.02 -32.92
N GLY A 861 26.38 10.15 -32.19
CA GLY A 861 25.02 10.44 -31.70
C GLY A 861 24.03 10.83 -32.83
N LEU A 862 22.87 11.43 -32.52
CA LEU A 862 21.86 11.81 -33.54
C LEU A 862 22.34 12.83 -34.60
N ARG A 863 23.58 13.35 -34.54
CA ARG A 863 24.09 14.43 -35.41
C ARG A 863 24.14 14.10 -36.91
N LYS A 864 23.90 12.85 -37.31
CA LYS A 864 23.79 12.43 -38.71
C LYS A 864 22.41 12.58 -39.33
N LEU A 865 21.33 12.61 -38.54
CA LEU A 865 19.97 12.74 -39.09
C LEU A 865 19.68 14.14 -39.64
N ASP A 866 20.39 15.17 -39.19
CA ASP A 866 20.26 16.54 -39.72
C ASP A 866 21.09 16.79 -40.99
N ARG A 867 21.82 15.78 -41.51
CA ARG A 867 22.74 15.92 -42.66
C ARG A 867 22.43 15.04 -43.88
N GLU A 868 21.43 14.17 -43.79
CA GLU A 868 20.82 13.45 -44.91
C GLU A 868 19.44 14.03 -45.20
#